data_AF-A0AAU7YXC3-F1
#
_entry.id   AF-A0AAU7YXC3-F1
#
_cell.length_a   1.000
_cell.length_b   1.000
_cell.length_c   1.000
_cell.angle_alpha   90.00
_cell.angle_beta   90.00
_cell.angle_gamma   90.00
#
_symmetry.space_group_name_H-M   'P 1'
#
loop_
_entity.id
_entity.type
_entity.pdbx_description
1 polymer ?
#
loop_
_entity_poly.entity_id
_entity_poly.type
_entity_poly.pdbx_seq_one_letter_code
_entity_poly.pdbx_strand_id
1 'polypeptide(L)'
;MCVLSVAVAQTNDPLLPGVIYVCSGERMFIENCNIRDTSDNATCMVGHPDHVLANGIMQYTYVTKGALKKLFPTCTQPSAKQVAAAQAFQKRQQDTYNANAQKANDQLNAIQQQQAQSGGGYGQPAPPKNAEERAMRRCVSSGRLPATCTGNSLLGAFGQMLSQVLPGANKEPTPGPDMAGVFEGPGHWRLDFIDGGVLVNCSFLSPNQEAYSLDFKGGHAVLTINTRPRPLVLTLHGTETITGPPGPVTIDGVVAGGYTPGSSSPGHTETSQTTTHEMVDKSQTGNYGQSQLTYQGNGQYDAATTHTNSTYVAGASTPGYTNFVPKRATCPAINLSSRGAGTGIQTMQTDLLKTAFGGEKGPPTPPGIRMHGIFAASTGFSVQFFPEAVILGCGPDAARAYPYTVEPGSTGVAIKIAAPDHPLALIIKPDGSLDPGDSGPYQVHGRIVTGQDNNDNFTFAPLEQSCNLATLTPSKTIPSSGGGASTMLASAASPAASAGNPAATPANGGGNLSTSAAPLGNATLSIVSGLPPQPGAPNPLAGHPYTLLRNSVADILAKQGIAVPQGSNPYKVLGIACGNHTPDCQKILDAVKANAASAIRADANGSGTFPGVSPGTYYLMISARYNNQALVWDHPIQLKPGPNTLSLDQRNATPVN
;
A
#
# COMPACT_ATOMS: atom_id res chain seq x y z
N MET A 1 2.19 -34.63 -10.52
CA MET A 1 3.61 -34.84 -10.13
C MET A 1 4.50 -34.14 -11.14
N CYS A 2 5.03 -32.98 -10.78
CA CYS A 2 6.34 -32.45 -11.18
C CYS A 2 6.56 -31.20 -10.32
N VAL A 3 7.18 -31.40 -9.16
CA VAL A 3 7.53 -30.33 -8.23
C VAL A 3 8.79 -29.66 -8.78
N LEU A 4 8.66 -28.44 -9.29
CA LEU A 4 9.81 -27.59 -9.62
C LEU A 4 10.36 -27.01 -8.31
N SER A 5 11.24 -27.78 -7.69
CA SER A 5 12.13 -27.30 -6.65
C SER A 5 13.08 -26.27 -7.28
N VAL A 6 12.90 -24.98 -6.98
CA VAL A 6 13.94 -23.98 -7.25
C VAL A 6 15.06 -24.23 -6.24
N ALA A 7 15.96 -25.14 -6.58
CA ALA A 7 17.27 -25.17 -5.95
C ALA A 7 17.98 -23.89 -6.38
N VAL A 8 18.13 -22.94 -5.46
CA VAL A 8 19.11 -21.87 -5.62
C VAL A 8 20.45 -22.58 -5.74
N ALA A 9 21.02 -22.59 -6.94
CA ALA A 9 22.37 -23.07 -7.15
C ALA A 9 23.27 -22.26 -6.20
N GLN A 10 23.81 -22.92 -5.17
CA GLN A 10 24.95 -22.43 -4.42
C GLN A 10 26.11 -22.37 -5.42
N THR A 11 26.18 -21.27 -6.15
CA THR A 11 27.39 -20.89 -6.86
C THR A 11 28.46 -20.69 -5.80
N ASN A 12 29.67 -21.19 -6.07
CA ASN A 12 30.86 -21.01 -5.24
C ASN A 12 31.30 -19.53 -5.22
N ASP A 13 30.41 -18.63 -4.82
CA ASP A 13 30.72 -17.21 -4.66
C ASP A 13 31.38 -17.04 -3.29
N PRO A 14 32.67 -16.65 -3.22
CA PRO A 14 33.41 -16.57 -1.95
C PRO A 14 32.92 -15.44 -1.03
N LEU A 15 31.95 -14.66 -1.48
CA LEU A 15 31.37 -13.54 -0.75
C LEU A 15 30.19 -14.00 0.10
N LEU A 16 30.43 -14.23 1.38
CA LEU A 16 29.40 -14.60 2.35
C LEU A 16 28.93 -13.34 3.09
N PRO A 17 27.63 -12.99 3.02
CA PRO A 17 27.07 -11.96 3.88
C PRO A 17 27.17 -12.33 5.37
N GLY A 18 27.44 -11.34 6.22
CA GLY A 18 27.44 -11.49 7.67
C GLY A 18 28.67 -12.17 8.30
N VAL A 19 29.75 -12.41 7.53
CA VAL A 19 31.05 -12.84 8.09
C VAL A 19 32.07 -11.69 8.05
N ILE A 20 32.92 -11.63 9.08
CA ILE A 20 33.95 -10.61 9.21
C ILE A 20 35.23 -11.06 8.47
N TYR A 21 35.69 -10.22 7.56
CA TYR A 21 36.98 -10.28 6.90
C TYR A 21 37.90 -9.22 7.52
N VAL A 22 39.20 -9.53 7.69
CA VAL A 22 40.18 -8.54 8.18
C VAL A 22 41.14 -8.17 7.06
N CYS A 23 40.93 -7.00 6.46
CA CYS A 23 41.66 -6.50 5.31
C CYS A 23 42.64 -5.42 5.79
N SER A 24 43.96 -5.64 5.65
CA SER A 24 44.98 -4.67 6.08
C SER A 24 44.84 -4.19 7.55
N GLY A 25 44.33 -5.05 8.44
CA GLY A 25 44.09 -4.74 9.85
C GLY A 25 42.70 -4.17 10.17
N GLU A 26 41.91 -3.84 9.16
CA GLU A 26 40.53 -3.34 9.31
C GLU A 26 39.51 -4.47 9.19
N ARG A 27 38.56 -4.53 10.12
CA ARG A 27 37.44 -5.47 10.07
C ARG A 27 36.35 -4.93 9.14
N MET A 28 35.91 -5.77 8.21
CA MET A 28 34.82 -5.45 7.29
C MET A 28 33.88 -6.65 7.12
N PHE A 29 32.60 -6.41 6.86
CA PHE A 29 31.66 -7.47 6.50
C PHE A 29 30.65 -7.01 5.45
N ILE A 30 30.12 -7.94 4.66
CA ILE A 30 29.06 -7.64 3.71
C ILE A 30 27.73 -7.71 4.44
N GLU A 31 27.01 -6.59 4.50
CA GLU A 31 25.66 -6.52 5.06
C GLU A 31 24.65 -7.10 4.06
N ASN A 32 24.67 -6.58 2.83
CA ASN A 32 23.79 -7.02 1.76
C ASN A 32 24.37 -6.67 0.38
N CYS A 33 24.01 -7.44 -0.65
CA CYS A 33 24.25 -7.13 -2.05
C CYS A 33 22.92 -7.06 -2.79
N ASN A 34 22.86 -6.30 -3.89
CA ASN A 34 21.65 -6.29 -4.73
C ASN A 34 21.32 -7.70 -5.24
N ILE A 35 20.31 -8.34 -4.65
CA ILE A 35 19.94 -9.73 -4.96
C ILE A 35 19.35 -9.91 -6.37
N ARG A 36 18.91 -8.82 -7.01
CA ARG A 36 18.35 -8.82 -8.37
C ARG A 36 19.43 -8.73 -9.45
N ASP A 37 20.64 -8.32 -9.08
CA ASP A 37 21.79 -8.23 -9.97
C ASP A 37 22.87 -9.21 -9.50
N THR A 38 23.03 -10.33 -10.21
CA THR A 38 24.04 -11.34 -9.88
C THR A 38 25.42 -11.03 -10.48
N SER A 39 25.54 -9.93 -11.26
CA SER A 39 26.77 -9.57 -11.95
C SER A 39 27.85 -9.04 -11.00
N ASP A 40 29.08 -8.95 -11.50
CA ASP A 40 30.19 -8.33 -10.77
C ASP A 40 30.02 -6.80 -10.60
N ASN A 41 29.05 -6.19 -11.29
CA ASN A 41 28.71 -4.78 -11.12
C ASN A 41 27.70 -4.53 -10.01
N ALA A 42 27.11 -5.60 -9.44
CA ALA A 42 26.14 -5.49 -8.37
C ALA A 42 26.74 -4.74 -7.18
N THR A 43 26.04 -3.70 -6.71
CA THR A 43 26.47 -2.92 -5.56
C THR A 43 26.19 -3.67 -4.27
N CYS A 44 27.21 -3.78 -3.41
CA CYS A 44 27.16 -4.38 -2.09
C CYS A 44 27.43 -3.32 -1.03
N MET A 45 26.69 -3.40 0.06
CA MET A 45 26.87 -2.58 1.25
C MET A 45 27.84 -3.29 2.20
N VAL A 46 28.92 -2.62 2.55
CA VAL A 46 30.01 -3.15 3.38
C VAL A 46 30.04 -2.35 4.69
N GLY A 47 29.91 -3.04 5.82
CA GLY A 47 30.01 -2.45 7.15
C GLY A 47 31.46 -2.43 7.64
N HIS A 48 31.85 -1.31 8.25
CA HIS A 48 33.19 -1.06 8.80
C HIS A 48 33.12 -0.89 10.32
N PRO A 49 33.06 -1.98 11.11
CA PRO A 49 32.89 -1.92 12.57
C PRO A 49 33.99 -1.18 13.33
N ASP A 50 35.16 -0.97 12.73
CA ASP A 50 36.24 -0.17 13.31
C ASP A 50 36.09 1.34 13.04
N HIS A 51 35.13 1.73 12.21
CA HIS A 51 34.84 3.11 11.84
C HIS A 51 33.44 3.49 12.31
N VAL A 52 33.36 4.30 13.36
CA VAL A 52 32.10 4.80 13.91
C VAL A 52 31.97 6.28 13.58
N LEU A 53 30.86 6.66 12.95
CA LEU A 53 30.53 8.04 12.63
C LEU A 53 30.20 8.83 13.91
N ALA A 54 30.21 10.18 13.83
CA ALA A 54 29.95 11.06 14.97
C ALA A 54 28.57 10.85 15.64
N ASN A 55 27.64 10.20 14.94
CA ASN A 55 26.32 9.81 15.45
C ASN A 55 26.29 8.44 16.15
N GLY A 56 27.45 7.81 16.37
CA GLY A 56 27.57 6.50 17.02
C GLY A 56 27.21 5.31 16.12
N ILE A 57 26.92 5.54 14.84
CA ILE A 57 26.57 4.49 13.89
C ILE A 57 27.83 4.03 13.14
N MET A 58 27.93 2.73 12.90
CA MET A 58 28.97 2.13 12.06
C MET A 58 28.97 2.74 10.64
N GLN A 59 30.16 3.01 10.12
CA GLN A 59 30.32 3.49 8.76
C GLN A 59 30.01 2.37 7.76
N TYR A 60 29.30 2.73 6.70
CA TYR A 60 29.02 1.84 5.57
C TYR A 60 29.60 2.40 4.29
N THR A 61 30.15 1.53 3.45
CA THR A 61 30.55 1.87 2.08
C THR A 61 29.81 1.00 1.07
N TYR A 62 29.76 1.48 -0.17
CA TYR A 62 29.16 0.76 -1.28
C TYR A 62 30.24 0.36 -2.27
N VAL A 63 30.40 -0.94 -2.46
CA VAL A 63 31.47 -1.52 -3.27
C VAL A 63 30.86 -2.52 -4.24
N THR A 64 31.37 -2.60 -5.47
CA THR A 64 30.86 -3.59 -6.42
C THR A 64 31.29 -5.00 -6.03
N LYS A 65 30.44 -5.97 -6.34
CA LYS A 65 30.68 -7.39 -6.09
C LYS A 65 32.00 -7.87 -6.70
N GLY A 66 32.34 -7.40 -7.91
CA GLY A 66 33.60 -7.67 -8.58
C GLY A 66 34.82 -7.09 -7.87
N ALA A 67 34.69 -5.90 -7.26
CA ALA A 67 35.75 -5.33 -6.44
C ALA A 67 35.93 -6.12 -5.13
N LEU A 68 34.84 -6.56 -4.50
CA LEU A 68 34.90 -7.41 -3.31
C LEU A 68 35.52 -8.78 -3.60
N LYS A 69 35.20 -9.40 -4.74
CA LYS A 69 35.84 -10.65 -5.18
C LYS A 69 37.35 -10.52 -5.37
N LYS A 70 37.85 -9.34 -5.71
CA LYS A 70 39.30 -9.06 -5.79
C LYS A 70 39.93 -8.76 -4.44
N LEU A 71 39.20 -8.04 -3.58
CA LEU A 71 39.70 -7.60 -2.28
C LEU A 71 39.70 -8.73 -1.24
N PHE A 72 38.59 -9.45 -1.08
CA PHE A 72 38.43 -10.38 0.04
C PHE A 72 39.42 -11.54 0.06
N PRO A 73 39.89 -12.10 -1.08
CA PRO A 73 40.93 -13.12 -1.06
C PRO A 73 42.28 -12.65 -0.48
N THR A 74 42.56 -11.34 -0.45
CA THR A 74 43.78 -10.79 0.15
C THR A 74 43.66 -10.51 1.65
N CYS A 75 42.44 -10.63 2.20
CA CYS A 75 42.14 -10.41 3.60
C CYS A 75 42.31 -11.70 4.41
N THR A 76 42.46 -11.56 5.73
CA THR A 76 42.37 -12.70 6.65
C THR A 76 40.96 -13.28 6.57
N GLN A 77 40.87 -14.54 6.19
CA GLN A 77 39.59 -15.22 5.98
C GLN A 77 38.90 -15.54 7.31
N PRO A 78 37.56 -15.50 7.36
CA PRO A 78 36.82 -15.97 8.51
C PRO A 78 37.11 -17.44 8.79
N SER A 79 37.11 -17.81 10.07
CA SER A 79 37.32 -19.20 10.48
C SER A 79 36.19 -20.10 9.93
N ALA A 80 36.49 -21.39 9.73
CA ALA A 80 35.48 -22.38 9.32
C ALA A 80 34.25 -22.38 10.23
N LYS A 81 34.44 -22.11 11.53
CA LYS A 81 33.36 -22.00 12.52
C LYS A 81 32.45 -20.78 12.26
N GLN A 82 33.02 -19.63 11.90
CA GLN A 82 32.26 -18.43 11.56
C GLN A 82 31.49 -18.58 10.25
N VAL A 83 32.11 -19.20 9.24
CA VAL A 83 31.45 -19.53 7.97
C VAL A 83 30.27 -20.47 8.20
N ALA A 84 30.47 -21.54 8.97
CA ALA A 84 29.41 -22.48 9.30
C ALA A 84 28.25 -21.83 10.08
N ALA A 85 28.56 -20.92 11.02
CA ALA A 85 27.55 -20.18 11.76
C ALA A 85 26.70 -19.26 10.87
N ALA A 86 27.33 -18.51 9.96
CA ALA A 86 26.63 -17.63 9.02
C ALA A 86 25.76 -18.42 8.03
N GLN A 87 26.26 -19.53 7.49
CA GLN A 87 25.49 -20.43 6.63
C GLN A 87 24.30 -21.06 7.37
N ALA A 88 24.50 -21.50 8.62
CA ALA A 88 23.42 -22.02 9.45
C ALA A 88 22.37 -20.96 9.76
N PHE A 89 22.77 -19.71 9.97
CA PHE A 89 21.86 -18.59 10.18
C PHE A 89 21.04 -18.27 8.92
N GLN A 90 21.68 -18.17 7.75
CA GLN A 90 20.97 -17.98 6.47
C GLN A 90 20.00 -19.13 6.19
N LYS A 91 20.42 -20.37 6.42
CA LYS A 91 19.57 -21.55 6.24
C LYS A 91 18.34 -21.49 7.16
N ARG A 92 18.50 -21.14 8.44
CA ARG A 92 17.36 -20.97 9.36
C ARG A 92 16.41 -19.87 8.94
N GLN A 93 16.90 -18.74 8.42
CA GLN A 93 16.05 -17.69 7.89
C GLN A 93 15.25 -18.16 6.67
N GLN A 94 15.90 -18.88 5.75
CA GLN A 94 15.22 -19.45 4.57
C GLN A 94 14.19 -20.51 4.98
N ASP A 95 14.51 -21.38 5.93
CA ASP A 95 13.61 -22.42 6.43
C ASP A 95 12.39 -21.78 7.13
N THR A 96 12.59 -20.70 7.89
CA THR A 96 11.51 -19.93 8.53
C THR A 96 10.62 -19.26 7.49
N TYR A 97 11.21 -18.65 6.47
CA TYR A 97 10.48 -18.06 5.36
C TYR A 97 9.65 -19.12 4.62
N ASN A 98 10.24 -20.27 4.29
CA ASN A 98 9.57 -21.37 3.62
C ASN A 98 8.44 -21.95 4.48
N ALA A 99 8.65 -22.11 5.78
CA ALA A 99 7.63 -22.59 6.71
C ALA A 99 6.46 -21.60 6.86
N ASN A 100 6.74 -20.29 6.86
CA ASN A 100 5.69 -19.26 6.90
C ASN A 100 4.94 -19.19 5.56
N ALA A 101 5.63 -19.33 4.43
CA ALA A 101 5.00 -19.42 3.12
C ALA A 101 4.11 -20.67 3.00
N GLN A 102 4.56 -21.82 3.52
CA GLN A 102 3.74 -23.03 3.62
C GLN A 102 2.53 -22.84 4.52
N LYS A 103 2.70 -22.29 5.74
CA LYS A 103 1.57 -21.98 6.63
C LYS A 103 0.56 -21.03 5.98
N ALA A 104 1.02 -20.02 5.26
CA ALA A 104 0.15 -19.10 4.53
C ALA A 104 -0.61 -19.82 3.41
N ASN A 105 0.07 -20.67 2.63
CA ASN A 105 -0.57 -21.50 1.60
C ASN A 105 -1.55 -22.52 2.20
N ASP A 106 -1.23 -23.14 3.33
CA ASP A 106 -2.09 -24.11 4.01
C ASP A 106 -3.33 -23.42 4.59
N GLN A 107 -3.20 -22.21 5.11
CA GLN A 107 -4.33 -21.37 5.54
C GLN A 107 -5.20 -20.94 4.34
N LEU A 108 -4.59 -20.53 3.23
CA LEU A 108 -5.29 -20.22 1.98
C LEU A 108 -6.04 -21.45 1.43
N ASN A 109 -5.40 -22.62 1.43
CA ASN A 109 -6.01 -23.88 1.00
C ASN A 109 -7.14 -24.32 1.94
N ALA A 110 -7.00 -24.12 3.26
CA ALA A 110 -8.06 -24.39 4.22
C ALA A 110 -9.28 -23.45 4.03
N ILE A 111 -9.04 -22.17 3.71
CA ILE A 111 -10.09 -21.20 3.36
C ILE A 111 -10.76 -21.58 2.02
N GLN A 112 -9.99 -22.00 1.02
CA GLN A 112 -10.53 -22.49 -0.26
C GLN A 112 -11.31 -23.80 -0.11
N GLN A 113 -10.89 -24.72 0.77
CA GLN A 113 -11.61 -25.95 1.06
C GLN A 113 -12.94 -25.70 1.81
N GLN A 114 -13.00 -24.66 2.66
CA GLN A 114 -14.27 -24.21 3.25
C GLN A 114 -15.22 -23.57 2.22
N GLN A 115 -14.69 -22.99 1.13
CA GLN A 115 -15.50 -22.45 0.03
C GLN A 115 -15.93 -23.51 -1.01
N ALA A 116 -15.21 -24.63 -1.10
CA ALA A 116 -15.52 -25.73 -2.03
C ALA A 116 -16.71 -26.62 -1.61
N GLN A 117 -17.24 -26.47 -0.39
CA GLN A 117 -18.45 -27.19 0.06
C GLN A 117 -19.77 -26.48 -0.29
N SER A 118 -19.74 -25.25 -0.82
CA SER A 118 -20.92 -24.59 -1.39
C SER A 118 -20.88 -24.67 -2.92
N GLY A 119 -21.31 -25.80 -3.47
CA GLY A 119 -21.45 -25.97 -4.92
C GLY A 119 -22.56 -25.10 -5.51
N GLY A 120 -22.29 -24.48 -6.66
CA GLY A 120 -23.32 -24.04 -7.61
C GLY A 120 -23.19 -22.60 -8.13
N GLY A 121 -22.77 -22.47 -9.39
CA GLY A 121 -23.09 -21.35 -10.29
C GLY A 121 -22.35 -20.01 -10.05
N TYR A 122 -21.88 -19.39 -11.12
CA TYR A 122 -21.48 -17.98 -11.14
C TYR A 122 -22.71 -17.10 -10.88
N GLY A 123 -23.11 -16.98 -9.62
CA GLY A 123 -24.18 -16.12 -9.13
C GLY A 123 -23.60 -14.93 -8.38
N GLN A 124 -24.37 -13.84 -8.28
CA GLN A 124 -24.04 -12.62 -7.54
C GLN A 124 -23.35 -12.92 -6.20
N PRO A 125 -22.31 -12.15 -5.82
CA PRO A 125 -21.63 -12.36 -4.55
C PRO A 125 -22.62 -12.27 -3.38
N ALA A 126 -22.63 -13.29 -2.52
CA ALA A 126 -23.61 -13.41 -1.43
C ALA A 126 -23.65 -12.13 -0.57
N PRO A 127 -24.80 -11.74 0.01
CA PRO A 127 -24.90 -10.54 0.84
C PRO A 127 -23.87 -10.57 2.00
N PRO A 128 -23.27 -9.42 2.38
CA PRO A 128 -22.26 -9.38 3.44
C PRO A 128 -22.85 -9.87 4.76
N LYS A 129 -22.12 -10.74 5.46
CA LYS A 129 -22.60 -11.45 6.66
C LYS A 129 -22.52 -10.60 7.93
N ASN A 130 -21.60 -9.64 7.98
CA ASN A 130 -21.38 -8.75 9.14
C ASN A 130 -21.06 -7.30 8.71
N ALA A 131 -20.89 -6.41 9.70
CA ALA A 131 -20.66 -4.99 9.46
C ALA A 131 -19.28 -4.71 8.85
N GLU A 132 -18.28 -5.50 9.23
CA GLU A 132 -16.90 -5.41 8.77
C GLU A 132 -16.78 -5.78 7.28
N GLU A 133 -17.42 -6.88 6.87
CA GLU A 133 -17.48 -7.32 5.47
C GLU A 133 -18.23 -6.29 4.62
N ARG A 134 -19.29 -5.68 5.17
CA ARG A 134 -20.03 -4.59 4.49
C ARG A 134 -19.15 -3.35 4.31
N ALA A 135 -18.37 -2.97 5.32
CA ALA A 135 -17.44 -1.85 5.23
C ALA A 135 -16.31 -2.11 4.24
N MET A 136 -15.79 -3.34 4.22
CA MET A 136 -14.75 -3.76 3.28
C MET A 136 -15.27 -3.75 1.84
N ARG A 137 -16.43 -4.37 1.59
CA ARG A 137 -17.08 -4.36 0.28
C ARG A 137 -17.36 -2.95 -0.20
N ARG A 138 -17.93 -2.10 0.66
CA ARG A 138 -18.20 -0.69 0.33
C ARG A 138 -16.92 0.08 0.05
N CYS A 139 -15.84 -0.18 0.78
CA CYS A 139 -14.57 0.46 0.52
C CYS A 139 -14.01 0.07 -0.88
N VAL A 140 -14.03 -1.21 -1.22
CA VAL A 140 -13.59 -1.70 -2.55
C VAL A 140 -14.51 -1.19 -3.67
N SER A 141 -15.82 -1.27 -3.45
CA SER A 141 -16.84 -0.80 -4.39
C SER A 141 -16.76 0.72 -4.58
N SER A 142 -16.33 1.49 -3.57
CA SER A 142 -16.23 2.94 -3.70
C SER A 142 -15.17 3.45 -4.69
N GLY A 143 -14.20 2.62 -5.12
CA GLY A 143 -13.05 3.11 -5.88
C GLY A 143 -11.70 2.80 -5.25
N ARG A 144 -11.67 2.47 -3.96
CA ARG A 144 -10.42 2.28 -3.21
C ARG A 144 -9.85 0.88 -3.40
N LEU A 145 -8.52 0.77 -3.26
CA LEU A 145 -7.81 -0.50 -3.38
C LEU A 145 -8.06 -1.38 -2.15
N PRO A 146 -8.19 -2.71 -2.30
CA PRO A 146 -8.40 -3.61 -1.17
C PRO A 146 -7.35 -3.45 -0.06
N ALA A 147 -6.07 -3.26 -0.42
CA ALA A 147 -4.99 -3.03 0.53
C ALA A 147 -5.12 -1.72 1.34
N THR A 148 -5.76 -0.68 0.78
CA THR A 148 -6.04 0.57 1.52
C THR A 148 -7.35 0.51 2.31
N CYS A 149 -8.19 -0.48 2.03
CA CYS A 149 -9.39 -0.81 2.80
C CYS A 149 -9.09 -1.64 4.04
N THR A 150 -8.15 -2.60 3.95
CA THR A 150 -7.69 -3.41 5.08
C THR A 150 -6.63 -2.69 5.92
N GLY A 151 -5.83 -1.80 5.34
CA GLY A 151 -4.79 -1.07 6.07
C GLY A 151 -5.30 -0.32 7.30
N ASN A 152 -6.50 0.27 7.27
CA ASN A 152 -7.04 1.02 8.41
C ASN A 152 -7.65 0.12 9.50
N SER A 153 -8.20 -1.05 9.16
CA SER A 153 -8.64 -2.03 10.17
C SER A 153 -7.46 -2.80 10.77
N LEU A 154 -6.42 -3.06 9.97
CA LEU A 154 -5.17 -3.68 10.42
C LEU A 154 -4.33 -2.74 11.30
N LEU A 155 -4.33 -1.43 11.02
CA LEU A 155 -3.74 -0.42 11.90
C LEU A 155 -4.48 -0.32 13.24
N GLY A 156 -5.82 -0.45 13.24
CA GLY A 156 -6.60 -0.60 14.48
C GLY A 156 -6.23 -1.86 15.29
N ALA A 157 -6.05 -3.00 14.61
CA ALA A 157 -5.61 -4.25 15.24
C ALA A 157 -4.14 -4.23 15.71
N PHE A 158 -3.26 -3.54 14.97
CA PHE A 158 -1.87 -3.31 15.36
C PHE A 158 -1.76 -2.33 16.54
N GLY A 159 -2.65 -1.34 16.61
CA GLY A 159 -2.86 -0.50 17.79
C GLY A 159 -3.26 -1.32 19.03
N GLN A 160 -4.12 -2.34 18.86
CA GLN A 160 -4.44 -3.26 19.94
C GLN A 160 -3.26 -4.16 20.34
N MET A 161 -2.40 -4.56 19.39
CA MET A 161 -1.17 -5.30 19.70
C MET A 161 -0.13 -4.44 20.43
N LEU A 162 0.04 -3.17 20.06
CA LEU A 162 0.89 -2.20 20.77
C LEU A 162 0.34 -1.84 22.17
N SER A 163 -0.99 -1.91 22.36
CA SER A 163 -1.64 -1.67 23.67
C SER A 163 -1.32 -2.72 24.74
N GLN A 164 -0.86 -3.92 24.34
CA GLN A 164 -0.36 -4.92 25.29
C GLN A 164 0.97 -4.49 25.96
N VAL A 165 1.63 -3.47 25.41
CA VAL A 165 2.91 -2.92 25.92
C VAL A 165 2.73 -1.53 26.56
N LEU A 166 1.61 -0.84 26.31
CA LEU A 166 1.30 0.49 26.85
C LEU A 166 -0.18 0.57 27.32
N PRO A 167 -0.45 0.54 28.64
CA PRO A 167 -1.82 0.62 29.15
C PRO A 167 -2.40 2.02 28.95
N GLY A 168 -3.40 2.14 28.07
CA GLY A 168 -4.17 3.38 27.87
C GLY A 168 -4.73 3.63 26.46
N ALA A 169 -4.32 2.87 25.44
CA ALA A 169 -4.63 3.15 24.03
C ALA A 169 -6.00 2.62 23.52
N ASN A 170 -6.89 2.15 24.40
CA ASN A 170 -8.17 1.52 23.99
C ASN A 170 -9.33 2.50 23.86
N LYS A 171 -9.19 3.51 22.99
CA LYS A 171 -10.35 4.25 22.52
C LYS A 171 -10.25 4.42 21.02
N GLU A 172 -11.04 3.62 20.30
CA GLU A 172 -11.32 3.90 18.90
C GLU A 172 -11.80 5.36 18.82
N PRO A 173 -11.12 6.23 18.04
CA PRO A 173 -11.40 7.65 18.06
C PRO A 173 -12.85 7.89 17.64
N THR A 174 -13.54 8.74 18.38
CA THR A 174 -14.95 9.06 18.12
C THR A 174 -15.03 9.80 16.77
N PRO A 175 -15.90 9.38 15.82
CA PRO A 175 -15.99 10.01 14.51
C PRO A 175 -16.05 11.53 14.62
N GLY A 176 -15.20 12.20 13.85
CA GLY A 176 -15.06 13.64 13.98
C GLY A 176 -13.86 14.20 13.23
N PRO A 177 -13.60 15.49 13.44
CA PRO A 177 -12.48 16.18 12.83
C PRO A 177 -11.18 15.90 13.58
N ASP A 178 -10.10 15.73 12.83
CA ASP A 178 -8.74 15.53 13.30
C ASP A 178 -7.76 16.36 12.46
N MET A 179 -6.49 16.31 12.84
CA MET A 179 -5.40 16.96 12.13
C MET A 179 -4.52 15.92 11.45
N ALA A 180 -4.10 16.20 10.21
CA ALA A 180 -3.16 15.38 9.47
C ALA A 180 -2.01 16.21 8.87
N GLY A 181 -0.88 15.54 8.69
CA GLY A 181 0.28 16.09 7.99
C GLY A 181 1.31 16.75 8.91
N VAL A 182 2.29 17.39 8.29
CA VAL A 182 3.42 18.04 8.97
C VAL A 182 3.38 19.54 8.71
N PHE A 183 3.63 20.31 9.77
CA PHE A 183 3.74 21.76 9.71
C PHE A 183 5.08 22.18 10.28
N GLU A 184 5.86 22.91 9.49
CA GLU A 184 7.21 23.37 9.86
C GLU A 184 7.30 24.89 9.82
N GLY A 185 8.21 25.45 10.62
CA GLY A 185 8.42 26.89 10.68
C GLY A 185 9.76 27.29 11.31
N PRO A 186 9.97 28.60 11.49
CA PRO A 186 11.22 29.15 12.02
C PRO A 186 11.62 28.56 13.37
N GLY A 187 12.92 28.52 13.68
CA GLY A 187 13.40 28.00 14.98
C GLY A 187 13.18 26.50 15.19
N HIS A 188 13.20 25.73 14.10
CA HIS A 188 13.02 24.27 14.09
C HIS A 188 11.67 23.82 14.66
N TRP A 189 10.65 24.67 14.55
CA TRP A 189 9.30 24.24 14.83
C TRP A 189 8.89 23.14 13.86
N ARG A 190 8.40 22.02 14.41
CA ARG A 190 7.76 20.94 13.67
C ARG A 190 6.60 20.39 14.49
N LEU A 191 5.42 20.38 13.89
CA LEU A 191 4.24 19.66 14.36
C LEU A 191 3.95 18.53 13.36
N ASP A 192 4.12 17.29 13.79
CA ASP A 192 3.85 16.10 12.99
C ASP A 192 2.63 15.40 13.58
N PHE A 193 1.47 15.53 12.92
CA PHE A 193 0.23 14.92 13.40
C PHE A 193 0.21 13.44 13.07
N ILE A 194 -0.03 12.64 14.11
CA ILE A 194 -0.05 11.18 14.04
C ILE A 194 -1.37 10.64 14.60
N ASP A 195 -1.64 9.36 14.40
CA ASP A 195 -2.79 8.69 15.03
C ASP A 195 -2.77 8.89 16.55
N GLY A 196 -3.79 9.59 17.07
CA GLY A 196 -3.99 9.82 18.49
C GLY A 196 -3.13 10.93 19.12
N GLY A 197 -2.40 11.74 18.34
CA GLY A 197 -1.65 12.87 18.91
C GLY A 197 -0.86 13.72 17.91
N VAL A 198 0.05 14.53 18.45
CA VAL A 198 0.96 15.37 17.67
C VAL A 198 2.36 15.28 18.25
N LEU A 199 3.37 15.09 17.40
CA LEU A 199 4.76 15.22 17.80
C LEU A 199 5.15 16.69 17.70
N VAL A 200 5.52 17.27 18.84
CA VAL A 200 5.94 18.66 18.96
C VAL A 200 7.45 18.72 19.07
N ASN A 201 8.09 19.49 18.20
CA ASN A 201 9.50 19.84 18.28
C ASN A 201 9.65 21.35 18.10
N CYS A 202 10.53 21.95 18.89
CA CYS A 202 11.08 23.26 18.60
C CYS A 202 12.51 23.39 19.16
N SER A 203 13.31 24.26 18.54
CA SER A 203 14.69 24.54 18.93
C SER A 203 15.55 23.26 18.99
N PHE A 204 16.10 22.93 20.16
CA PHE A 204 16.93 21.75 20.41
C PHE A 204 16.15 20.58 21.02
N LEU A 205 14.84 20.73 21.26
CA LEU A 205 14.02 19.67 21.86
C LEU A 205 13.86 18.52 20.88
N SER A 206 13.91 17.29 21.37
CA SER A 206 13.54 16.11 20.60
C SER A 206 12.01 16.07 20.42
N PRO A 207 11.50 15.44 19.35
CA PRO A 207 10.06 15.29 19.15
C PRO A 207 9.39 14.65 20.38
N ASN A 208 8.42 15.35 20.96
CA ASN A 208 7.65 14.85 22.09
C ASN A 208 6.18 14.66 21.67
N GLN A 209 5.59 13.50 21.96
CA GLN A 209 4.19 13.27 21.66
C GLN A 209 3.29 13.94 22.68
N GLU A 210 2.36 14.75 22.19
CA GLU A 210 1.37 15.47 22.99
C GLU A 210 -0.04 15.15 22.50
N ALA A 211 -1.00 15.20 23.43
CA ALA A 211 -2.41 15.18 23.09
C ALA A 211 -2.85 16.57 22.60
N TYR A 212 -3.83 16.61 21.69
CA TYR A 212 -4.42 17.86 21.23
C TYR A 212 -5.95 17.78 21.18
N SER A 213 -6.61 18.93 21.15
CA SER A 213 -8.02 19.09 20.85
C SER A 213 -8.21 20.12 19.73
N LEU A 214 -9.28 19.94 18.95
CA LEU A 214 -9.65 20.84 17.86
C LEU A 214 -11.06 21.39 18.13
N ASP A 215 -11.15 22.70 18.31
CA ASP A 215 -12.39 23.44 18.51
C ASP A 215 -12.67 24.34 17.31
N PHE A 216 -13.95 24.60 17.02
CA PHE A 216 -14.35 25.57 16.01
C PHE A 216 -15.07 26.73 16.67
N LYS A 217 -14.44 27.91 16.67
CA LYS A 217 -14.95 29.11 17.36
C LYS A 217 -14.80 30.32 16.44
N GLY A 218 -15.88 31.09 16.28
CA GLY A 218 -15.87 32.36 15.55
C GLY A 218 -15.42 32.25 14.08
N GLY A 219 -15.75 31.14 13.40
CA GLY A 219 -15.38 30.94 11.99
C GLY A 219 -13.92 30.49 11.78
N HIS A 220 -13.18 30.16 12.84
CA HIS A 220 -11.82 29.64 12.77
C HIS A 220 -11.69 28.32 13.53
N ALA A 221 -10.72 27.50 13.14
CA ALA A 221 -10.35 26.29 13.87
C ALA A 221 -9.22 26.61 14.86
N VAL A 222 -9.46 26.27 16.12
CA VAL A 222 -8.55 26.48 17.26
C VAL A 222 -8.02 25.12 17.68
N LEU A 223 -6.72 24.92 17.50
CA LEU A 223 -6.00 23.73 17.92
C LEU A 223 -5.34 23.99 19.28
N THR A 224 -5.67 23.20 20.28
CA THR A 224 -5.03 23.27 21.60
C THR A 224 -4.17 22.03 21.80
N ILE A 225 -2.85 22.21 21.93
CA ILE A 225 -1.91 21.12 22.22
C ILE A 225 -1.56 21.17 23.70
N ASN A 226 -1.63 20.04 24.39
CA ASN A 226 -1.48 19.93 25.85
C ASN A 226 -0.02 19.99 26.34
N THR A 227 0.76 20.93 25.81
CA THR A 227 2.14 21.16 26.22
C THR A 227 2.24 21.72 27.65
N ARG A 228 3.45 21.63 28.21
CA ARG A 228 3.80 22.23 29.50
C ARG A 228 4.82 23.37 29.31
N PRO A 229 4.86 24.37 30.21
CA PRO A 229 4.02 24.53 31.39
C PRO A 229 2.59 25.00 31.09
N ARG A 230 2.32 25.46 29.86
CA ARG A 230 0.99 25.89 29.42
C ARG A 230 0.65 25.24 28.07
N PRO A 231 -0.63 24.95 27.80
CA PRO A 231 -1.05 24.48 26.48
C PRO A 231 -0.74 25.49 25.38
N LEU A 232 -0.37 25.01 24.20
CA LEU A 232 -0.29 25.84 22.99
C LEU A 232 -1.68 26.01 22.40
N VAL A 233 -2.15 27.24 22.30
CA VAL A 233 -3.39 27.58 21.60
C VAL A 233 -3.01 28.14 20.23
N LEU A 234 -3.36 27.42 19.18
CA LEU A 234 -3.00 27.69 17.80
C LEU A 234 -4.25 27.96 16.98
N THR A 235 -4.13 28.87 16.01
CA THR A 235 -5.19 29.17 15.05
C THR A 235 -4.80 28.61 13.69
N LEU A 236 -5.70 27.86 13.08
CA LEU A 236 -5.52 27.34 11.73
C LEU A 236 -6.12 28.30 10.71
N HIS A 237 -5.34 28.62 9.68
CA HIS A 237 -5.78 29.44 8.55
C HIS A 237 -5.80 28.55 7.31
N GLY A 238 -7.01 28.12 6.94
CA GLY A 238 -7.22 27.15 5.87
C GLY A 238 -6.57 25.80 6.19
N THR A 239 -6.05 25.12 5.15
CA THR A 239 -5.50 23.77 5.28
C THR A 239 -3.98 23.73 5.48
N GLU A 240 -3.27 24.84 5.29
CA GLU A 240 -1.81 24.81 5.11
C GLU A 240 -1.02 25.62 6.13
N THR A 241 -1.66 26.50 6.90
CA THR A 241 -0.92 27.41 7.81
C THR A 241 -1.49 27.43 9.22
N ILE A 242 -0.58 27.49 10.20
CA ILE A 242 -0.89 27.49 11.62
C ILE A 242 -0.12 28.63 12.30
N THR A 243 -0.82 29.47 13.05
CA THR A 243 -0.22 30.56 13.82
C THR A 243 -0.50 30.39 15.31
N GLY A 244 0.48 30.66 16.16
CA GLY A 244 0.29 30.67 17.61
C GLY A 244 0.19 32.08 18.20
N PRO A 245 0.29 32.20 19.53
CA PRO A 245 0.27 33.49 20.21
C PRO A 245 1.44 34.38 19.77
N PRO A 246 1.27 35.71 19.84
CA PRO A 246 2.34 36.64 19.48
C PRO A 246 3.50 36.52 20.47
N GLY A 247 4.71 36.35 19.95
CA GLY A 247 5.94 36.29 20.74
C GLY A 247 6.45 34.86 21.02
N PRO A 248 7.61 34.75 21.67
CA PRO A 248 8.21 33.46 21.97
C PRO A 248 7.39 32.66 22.98
N VAL A 249 7.43 31.33 22.86
CA VAL A 249 6.69 30.40 23.71
C VAL A 249 7.65 29.48 24.44
N THR A 250 7.42 29.26 25.73
CA THR A 250 8.20 28.33 26.55
C THR A 250 7.56 26.96 26.54
N ILE A 251 8.35 25.93 26.22
CA ILE A 251 7.91 24.53 26.20
C ILE A 251 8.85 23.67 27.05
N ASP A 252 8.25 22.81 27.86
CA ASP A 252 8.90 21.67 28.48
C ASP A 252 8.85 20.49 27.51
N GLY A 253 10.02 19.99 27.14
CA GLY A 253 10.16 18.79 26.33
C GLY A 253 11.31 17.94 26.84
N VAL A 254 11.89 17.17 25.94
CA VAL A 254 13.01 16.29 26.26
C VAL A 254 14.13 16.46 25.26
N VAL A 255 15.35 16.11 25.67
CA VAL A 255 16.50 15.94 24.77
C VAL A 255 17.11 14.56 24.99
N ALA A 256 17.72 13.99 23.97
CA ALA A 256 18.49 12.75 24.12
C ALA A 256 19.63 12.97 25.13
N GLY A 257 19.61 12.22 26.24
CA GLY A 257 20.60 12.26 27.31
C GLY A 257 21.53 11.04 27.37
N GLY A 258 21.27 10.02 26.54
CA GLY A 258 22.09 8.81 26.45
C GLY A 258 21.36 7.68 25.71
N TYR A 259 21.98 6.51 25.63
CA TYR A 259 21.40 5.32 25.00
C TYR A 259 21.63 4.08 25.89
N THR A 260 20.57 3.33 26.17
CA THR A 260 20.66 2.04 26.86
C THR A 260 20.75 0.94 25.80
N PRO A 261 21.86 0.18 25.72
CA PRO A 261 22.00 -0.92 24.78
C PRO A 261 20.93 -1.99 25.02
N GLY A 262 20.48 -2.61 23.93
CA GLY A 262 19.59 -3.76 24.01
C GLY A 262 20.30 -5.00 24.53
N SER A 263 19.52 -5.98 24.99
CA SER A 263 20.03 -7.31 25.36
C SER A 263 19.44 -8.37 24.44
N SER A 264 20.20 -9.39 24.10
CA SER A 264 19.68 -10.59 23.45
C SER A 264 20.11 -11.84 24.18
N SER A 265 19.16 -12.74 24.40
CA SER A 265 19.43 -14.11 24.80
C SER A 265 19.46 -14.98 23.54
N PRO A 266 20.49 -15.80 23.34
CA PRO A 266 20.45 -16.85 22.30
C PRO A 266 19.28 -17.80 22.57
N GLY A 267 18.61 -18.26 21.51
CA GLY A 267 17.64 -19.34 21.65
C GLY A 267 18.32 -20.68 21.90
N HIS A 268 17.67 -21.57 22.62
CA HIS A 268 18.17 -22.90 22.95
C HIS A 268 17.17 -23.99 22.57
N THR A 269 17.66 -25.20 22.37
CA THR A 269 16.80 -26.37 22.13
C THR A 269 16.64 -27.13 23.43
N GLU A 270 15.39 -27.31 23.87
CA GLU A 270 15.06 -28.19 24.98
C GLU A 270 14.67 -29.55 24.42
N THR A 271 15.35 -30.59 24.89
CA THR A 271 15.08 -31.97 24.46
C THR A 271 14.44 -32.72 25.61
N SER A 272 13.28 -33.30 25.35
CA SER A 272 12.62 -34.24 26.27
C SER A 272 12.54 -35.61 25.61
N GLN A 273 12.90 -36.65 26.37
CA GLN A 273 12.81 -38.03 25.92
C GLN A 273 11.73 -38.75 26.73
N THR A 274 10.86 -39.47 26.04
CA THR A 274 9.86 -40.32 26.66
C THR A 274 10.01 -41.73 26.09
N THR A 275 10.29 -42.69 26.95
CA THR A 275 10.39 -44.11 26.57
C THR A 275 9.11 -44.82 26.96
N THR A 276 8.46 -45.41 25.98
CA THR A 276 7.26 -46.23 26.17
C THR A 276 7.61 -47.70 25.99
N HIS A 277 7.08 -48.54 26.86
CA HIS A 277 7.28 -49.99 26.86
C HIS A 277 5.98 -50.67 26.45
N GLU A 278 6.07 -51.62 25.53
CA GLU A 278 4.93 -52.43 25.09
C GLU A 278 5.33 -53.91 25.06
N MET A 279 4.50 -54.76 25.66
CA MET A 279 4.70 -56.21 25.60
C MET A 279 4.17 -56.74 24.28
N VAL A 280 5.04 -57.39 23.52
CA VAL A 280 4.74 -57.91 22.18
C VAL A 280 5.10 -59.38 22.06
N ASP A 281 4.31 -60.12 21.29
CA ASP A 281 4.57 -61.52 21.00
C ASP A 281 5.64 -61.68 19.91
N LYS A 282 6.27 -62.87 19.85
CA LYS A 282 7.29 -63.20 18.84
C LYS A 282 6.86 -62.94 17.39
N SER A 283 5.57 -63.00 17.06
CA SER A 283 5.07 -62.71 15.71
C SER A 283 5.08 -61.23 15.35
N GLN A 284 5.18 -60.33 16.33
CA GLN A 284 5.10 -58.88 16.16
C GLN A 284 6.46 -58.18 16.27
N THR A 285 7.53 -58.92 16.62
CA THR A 285 8.89 -58.37 16.77
C THR A 285 9.47 -57.81 15.47
N GLY A 286 8.93 -58.19 14.30
CA GLY A 286 9.36 -57.68 13.00
C GLY A 286 9.10 -56.18 12.79
N ASN A 287 8.25 -55.57 13.62
CA ASN A 287 7.93 -54.14 13.56
C ASN A 287 8.89 -53.25 14.38
N TYR A 288 9.80 -53.86 15.16
CA TYR A 288 10.69 -53.16 16.09
C TYR A 288 12.15 -53.46 15.78
N GLY A 289 13.04 -52.46 15.99
CA GLY A 289 14.48 -52.68 15.84
C GLY A 289 15.01 -53.65 16.88
N GLN A 290 16.01 -54.47 16.51
CA GLN A 290 16.54 -55.52 17.39
C GLN A 290 17.11 -54.98 18.72
N SER A 291 17.58 -53.72 18.73
CA SER A 291 18.06 -53.01 19.93
C SER A 291 16.95 -52.47 20.84
N GLN A 292 15.69 -52.55 20.40
CA GLN A 292 14.52 -52.07 21.14
C GLN A 292 13.77 -53.20 21.85
N LEU A 293 14.18 -54.46 21.64
CA LEU A 293 13.46 -55.64 22.12
C LEU A 293 14.26 -56.36 23.22
N THR A 294 13.62 -56.59 24.37
CA THR A 294 14.17 -57.38 25.46
C THR A 294 13.32 -58.63 25.68
N TYR A 295 13.90 -59.83 25.56
CA TYR A 295 13.15 -61.07 25.75
C TYR A 295 12.81 -61.30 27.23
N GLN A 296 11.52 -61.45 27.54
CA GLN A 296 11.03 -61.61 28.91
C GLN A 296 10.64 -63.06 29.26
N GLY A 297 10.76 -64.00 28.30
CA GLY A 297 10.38 -65.40 28.49
C GLY A 297 9.02 -65.76 27.86
N ASN A 298 8.73 -67.05 27.74
CA ASN A 298 7.45 -67.59 27.24
C ASN A 298 7.00 -67.07 25.85
N GLY A 299 7.95 -66.67 25.00
CA GLY A 299 7.63 -66.14 23.67
C GLY A 299 7.23 -64.66 23.62
N GLN A 300 7.34 -63.93 24.74
CA GLN A 300 7.05 -62.49 24.83
C GLN A 300 8.33 -61.63 24.93
N TYR A 301 8.24 -60.43 24.37
CA TYR A 301 9.30 -59.43 24.31
C TYR A 301 8.77 -58.10 24.82
N ASP A 302 9.56 -57.38 25.61
CA ASP A 302 9.31 -55.98 25.95
C ASP A 302 9.95 -55.08 24.90
N ALA A 303 9.14 -54.29 24.20
CA ALA A 303 9.56 -53.35 23.17
C ALA A 303 9.64 -51.93 23.75
N ALA A 304 10.85 -51.40 23.90
CA ALA A 304 11.09 -50.05 24.39
C ALA A 304 11.30 -49.07 23.22
N THR A 305 10.34 -48.17 23.03
CA THR A 305 10.42 -47.11 22.01
C THR A 305 10.66 -45.76 22.68
N THR A 306 11.84 -45.18 22.43
CA THR A 306 12.18 -43.85 22.95
C THR A 306 11.83 -42.78 21.92
N HIS A 307 10.86 -41.94 22.25
CA HIS A 307 10.50 -40.76 21.48
C HIS A 307 11.30 -39.57 22.01
N THR A 308 12.09 -38.93 21.14
CA THR A 308 12.81 -37.70 21.47
C THR A 308 12.07 -36.52 20.86
N ASN A 309 11.48 -35.68 21.70
CA ASN A 309 10.87 -34.43 21.28
C ASN A 309 11.84 -33.29 21.57
N SER A 310 12.22 -32.54 20.54
CA SER A 310 13.05 -31.34 20.66
C SER A 310 12.18 -30.12 20.40
N THR A 311 12.05 -29.24 21.39
CA THR A 311 11.33 -27.97 21.25
C THR A 311 12.36 -26.84 21.23
N TYR A 312 12.35 -26.05 20.17
CA TYR A 312 13.21 -24.87 20.09
C TYR A 312 12.55 -23.70 20.84
N VAL A 313 13.23 -23.21 21.87
CA VAL A 313 12.84 -21.99 22.58
C VAL A 313 13.57 -20.82 21.91
N ALA A 314 12.81 -19.96 21.24
CA ALA A 314 13.37 -18.78 20.58
C ALA A 314 13.97 -17.84 21.64
N GLY A 315 15.14 -17.29 21.33
CA GLY A 315 15.79 -16.30 22.18
C GLY A 315 14.98 -15.01 22.26
N ALA A 316 15.02 -14.35 23.41
CA ALA A 316 14.41 -13.04 23.59
C ALA A 316 15.41 -11.93 23.23
N SER A 317 14.99 -10.94 22.46
CA SER A 317 15.74 -9.70 22.28
C SER A 317 14.94 -8.51 22.80
N THR A 318 15.62 -7.66 23.54
CA THR A 318 15.11 -6.37 24.01
C THR A 318 15.88 -5.31 23.24
N PRO A 319 15.23 -4.52 22.37
CA PRO A 319 15.91 -3.47 21.63
C PRO A 319 16.45 -2.40 22.59
N GLY A 320 17.60 -1.84 22.27
CA GLY A 320 18.13 -0.69 23.00
C GLY A 320 17.28 0.55 22.74
N TYR A 321 17.27 1.48 23.68
CA TYR A 321 16.44 2.69 23.60
C TYR A 321 17.20 3.93 24.05
N THR A 322 16.85 5.08 23.46
CA THR A 322 17.40 6.38 23.84
C THR A 322 16.79 6.82 25.16
N ASN A 323 17.64 7.25 26.10
CA ASN A 323 17.21 7.87 27.34
C ASN A 323 16.97 9.37 27.09
N PHE A 324 15.82 9.86 27.53
CA PHE A 324 15.42 11.25 27.35
C PHE A 324 15.49 11.98 28.69
N VAL A 325 16.09 13.17 28.69
CA VAL A 325 16.16 14.04 29.88
C VAL A 325 15.27 15.26 29.68
N PRO A 326 14.46 15.66 30.69
CA PRO A 326 13.61 16.84 30.59
C PRO A 326 14.42 18.12 30.37
N LYS A 327 13.98 18.96 29.44
CA LYS A 327 14.54 20.29 29.20
C LYS A 327 13.44 21.28 28.85
N ARG A 328 13.65 22.52 29.28
CA ARG A 328 12.82 23.66 28.92
C ARG A 328 13.50 24.47 27.83
N ALA A 329 12.77 24.79 26.77
CA ALA A 329 13.23 25.67 25.70
C ALA A 329 12.29 26.87 25.55
N THR A 330 12.85 27.99 25.09
CA THR A 330 12.08 29.14 24.63
C THR A 330 12.17 29.16 23.12
N CYS A 331 11.04 28.92 22.46
CA CYS A 331 10.92 28.79 21.02
C CYS A 331 10.32 30.08 20.43
N PRO A 332 10.66 30.45 19.19
CA PRO A 332 10.17 31.68 18.58
C PRO A 332 8.65 31.63 18.35
N ALA A 333 8.07 32.78 17.99
CA ALA A 333 6.66 32.86 17.65
C ALA A 333 6.28 31.82 16.58
N ILE A 334 5.14 31.16 16.80
CA ILE A 334 4.69 30.04 15.98
C ILE A 334 4.05 30.59 14.71
N ASN A 335 4.70 30.33 13.58
CA ASN A 335 4.16 30.56 12.23
C ASN A 335 4.62 29.39 11.36
N LEU A 336 3.72 28.43 11.16
CA LEU A 336 4.02 27.14 10.53
C LEU A 336 3.29 27.02 9.20
N SER A 337 3.91 26.30 8.29
CA SER A 337 3.36 25.96 6.99
C SER A 337 3.57 24.48 6.70
N SER A 338 2.59 23.86 6.05
CA SER A 338 2.78 22.52 5.48
C SER A 338 3.46 22.55 4.10
N ARG A 339 3.58 23.73 3.48
CA ARG A 339 4.26 23.87 2.19
C ARG A 339 5.77 23.70 2.36
N GLY A 340 6.32 22.67 1.75
CA GLY A 340 7.74 22.34 1.85
C GLY A 340 8.14 21.61 3.14
N ALA A 341 7.16 21.27 4.00
CA ALA A 341 7.40 20.42 5.16
C ALA A 341 7.77 18.99 4.70
N GLY A 342 8.68 18.35 5.43
CA GLY A 342 9.04 16.95 5.15
C GLY A 342 7.86 15.98 5.34
N THR A 343 7.99 14.75 4.85
CA THR A 343 6.99 13.70 5.09
C THR A 343 6.87 13.36 6.57
N GLY A 344 5.64 13.14 7.05
CA GLY A 344 5.37 12.78 8.44
C GLY A 344 5.77 11.35 8.78
N ILE A 345 6.07 11.10 10.05
CA ILE A 345 6.50 9.78 10.53
C ILE A 345 5.42 8.73 10.25
N GLN A 346 4.14 9.07 10.45
CA GLN A 346 3.03 8.15 10.15
C GLN A 346 2.93 7.84 8.65
N THR A 347 3.13 8.84 7.78
CA THR A 347 3.18 8.62 6.34
C THR A 347 4.33 7.68 5.98
N MET A 348 5.50 7.85 6.58
CA MET A 348 6.65 6.96 6.36
C MET A 348 6.41 5.53 6.85
N GLN A 349 5.81 5.34 8.03
CA GLN A 349 5.49 4.01 8.56
C GLN A 349 4.43 3.30 7.72
N THR A 350 3.38 4.03 7.34
CA THR A 350 2.31 3.49 6.51
C THR A 350 2.83 3.15 5.12
N ASP A 351 3.73 3.97 4.56
CA ASP A 351 4.40 3.70 3.29
C ASP A 351 5.33 2.48 3.40
N LEU A 352 6.07 2.33 4.50
CA LEU A 352 6.94 1.18 4.75
C LEU A 352 6.15 -0.13 4.85
N LEU A 353 5.05 -0.14 5.62
CA LEU A 353 4.15 -1.28 5.76
C LEU A 353 3.49 -1.63 4.44
N LYS A 354 2.93 -0.64 3.72
CA LYS A 354 2.32 -0.87 2.40
C LYS A 354 3.30 -1.41 1.36
N THR A 355 4.55 -0.94 1.41
CA THR A 355 5.64 -1.42 0.53
C THR A 355 6.06 -2.85 0.90
N ALA A 356 6.13 -3.18 2.20
CA ALA A 356 6.46 -4.52 2.67
C ALA A 356 5.40 -5.57 2.29
N PHE A 357 4.14 -5.16 2.12
CA PHE A 357 3.03 -6.03 1.71
C PHE A 357 2.67 -5.91 0.22
N GLY A 358 3.50 -5.25 -0.60
CA GLY A 358 3.33 -5.19 -2.05
C GLY A 358 2.09 -4.41 -2.53
N GLY A 359 1.51 -3.54 -1.71
CA GLY A 359 0.36 -2.70 -2.08
C GLY A 359 0.77 -1.44 -2.82
N GLU A 360 -0.03 -1.00 -3.81
CA GLU A 360 0.15 0.31 -4.44
C GLU A 360 -0.01 1.44 -3.40
N LYS A 361 0.90 2.42 -3.44
CA LYS A 361 0.87 3.59 -2.58
C LYS A 361 -0.38 4.42 -2.92
N GLY A 362 -1.31 4.51 -1.96
CA GLY A 362 -2.45 5.44 -2.06
C GLY A 362 -1.97 6.90 -2.17
N PRO A 363 -2.82 7.82 -2.65
CA PRO A 363 -2.46 9.23 -2.73
C PRO A 363 -2.06 9.75 -1.34
N PRO A 364 -1.04 10.62 -1.24
CA PRO A 364 -0.60 11.15 0.05
C PRO A 364 -1.75 11.89 0.73
N THR A 365 -1.96 11.62 2.02
CA THR A 365 -2.91 12.36 2.84
C THR A 365 -2.54 13.83 2.81
N PRO A 366 -3.40 14.71 2.28
CA PRO A 366 -3.05 16.13 2.25
C PRO A 366 -3.02 16.68 3.69
N PRO A 367 -2.22 17.70 3.99
CA PRO A 367 -2.16 18.31 5.33
C PRO A 367 -3.40 19.14 5.69
N GLY A 368 -3.66 19.30 6.98
CA GLY A 368 -4.75 20.13 7.52
C GLY A 368 -5.82 19.35 8.26
N ILE A 369 -6.98 19.95 8.43
CA ILE A 369 -8.13 19.35 9.11
C ILE A 369 -8.70 18.23 8.25
N ARG A 370 -8.78 17.03 8.80
CA ARG A 370 -9.40 15.85 8.18
C ARG A 370 -10.55 15.35 9.02
N MET A 371 -11.31 14.46 8.41
CA MET A 371 -12.43 13.80 9.06
C MET A 371 -12.12 12.31 9.11
N HIS A 372 -12.60 11.63 10.15
CA HIS A 372 -12.59 10.19 10.23
C HIS A 372 -13.94 9.64 10.71
N GLY A 373 -14.16 8.35 10.46
CA GLY A 373 -15.33 7.62 10.93
C GLY A 373 -16.51 7.66 9.94
N ILE A 374 -17.62 7.05 10.36
CA ILE A 374 -18.84 6.89 9.57
C ILE A 374 -19.91 7.82 10.14
N PHE A 375 -20.63 8.50 9.25
CA PHE A 375 -21.81 9.30 9.56
C PHE A 375 -22.98 8.75 8.75
N ALA A 376 -24.11 8.50 9.40
CA ALA A 376 -25.27 7.91 8.75
C ALA A 376 -26.55 8.69 9.06
N ALA A 377 -27.40 8.81 8.04
CA ALA A 377 -28.75 9.31 8.15
C ALA A 377 -29.75 8.14 8.22
N SER A 378 -30.91 8.39 8.82
CA SER A 378 -32.03 7.43 8.86
C SER A 378 -32.60 7.07 7.48
N THR A 379 -32.31 7.88 6.46
CA THR A 379 -32.73 7.70 5.06
C THR A 379 -31.90 6.66 4.31
N GLY A 380 -30.85 6.10 4.93
CA GLY A 380 -29.89 5.19 4.29
C GLY A 380 -28.73 5.90 3.60
N PHE A 381 -28.76 7.24 3.49
CA PHE A 381 -27.61 8.03 3.07
C PHE A 381 -26.53 7.99 4.15
N SER A 382 -25.27 7.87 3.75
CA SER A 382 -24.15 7.79 4.69
C SER A 382 -22.85 8.25 4.05
N VAL A 383 -21.96 8.72 4.90
CA VAL A 383 -20.68 9.32 4.55
C VAL A 383 -19.61 8.64 5.40
N GLN A 384 -18.57 8.09 4.78
CA GLN A 384 -17.45 7.49 5.50
C GLN A 384 -16.18 8.23 5.13
N PHE A 385 -15.53 8.82 6.12
CA PHE A 385 -14.33 9.62 5.90
C PHE A 385 -13.07 8.80 6.06
N PHE A 386 -12.16 9.03 5.13
CA PHE A 386 -10.76 8.65 5.17
C PHE A 386 -9.93 9.94 5.12
N PRO A 387 -8.66 9.91 5.54
CA PRO A 387 -7.81 11.11 5.52
C PRO A 387 -7.63 11.72 4.12
N GLU A 388 -7.73 10.93 3.06
CA GLU A 388 -7.52 11.37 1.68
C GLU A 388 -8.80 11.51 0.85
N ALA A 389 -9.90 10.89 1.27
CA ALA A 389 -11.15 10.83 0.50
C ALA A 389 -12.36 10.57 1.40
N VAL A 390 -13.54 10.83 0.86
CA VAL A 390 -14.81 10.54 1.51
C VAL A 390 -15.64 9.61 0.63
N ILE A 391 -16.20 8.56 1.21
CA ILE A 391 -17.13 7.66 0.54
C ILE A 391 -18.55 8.13 0.80
N LEU A 392 -19.21 8.61 -0.25
CA LEU A 392 -20.66 8.82 -0.25
C LEU A 392 -21.35 7.50 -0.58
N GLY A 393 -22.42 7.17 0.14
CA GLY A 393 -23.17 5.97 -0.16
C GLY A 393 -24.64 6.04 0.21
N CYS A 394 -25.43 5.26 -0.53
CA CYS A 394 -26.86 5.07 -0.34
C CYS A 394 -27.10 3.58 -0.07
N GLY A 395 -27.29 3.22 1.19
CA GLY A 395 -27.31 1.82 1.62
C GLY A 395 -25.93 1.13 1.61
N PRO A 396 -25.90 -0.22 1.50
CA PRO A 396 -24.67 -0.99 1.63
C PRO A 396 -23.77 -0.96 0.39
N ASP A 397 -24.36 -0.95 -0.82
CA ASP A 397 -23.63 -1.29 -2.04
C ASP A 397 -23.37 -0.10 -2.97
N ALA A 398 -24.32 0.84 -3.08
CA ALA A 398 -24.16 2.04 -3.89
C ALA A 398 -23.26 3.04 -3.17
N ALA A 399 -21.96 3.03 -3.50
CA ALA A 399 -20.98 3.89 -2.87
C ALA A 399 -19.90 4.36 -3.84
N ARG A 400 -19.38 5.58 -3.62
CA ARG A 400 -18.27 6.14 -4.40
C ARG A 400 -17.41 7.08 -3.56
N ALA A 401 -16.10 6.98 -3.74
CA ALA A 401 -15.12 7.84 -3.10
C ALA A 401 -14.90 9.13 -3.90
N TYR A 402 -14.84 10.26 -3.19
CA TYR A 402 -14.57 11.58 -3.74
C TYR A 402 -13.49 12.29 -2.90
N PRO A 403 -12.70 13.18 -3.49
CA PRO A 403 -11.87 14.08 -2.71
C PRO A 403 -12.75 15.08 -1.94
N TYR A 404 -12.27 15.51 -0.78
CA TYR A 404 -12.94 16.53 0.02
C TYR A 404 -11.95 17.51 0.64
N THR A 405 -12.46 18.68 1.01
CA THR A 405 -11.76 19.66 1.85
C THR A 405 -12.59 19.99 3.07
N VAL A 406 -11.93 20.39 4.15
CA VAL A 406 -12.57 20.90 5.35
C VAL A 406 -12.18 22.36 5.48
N GLU A 407 -13.16 23.25 5.41
CA GLU A 407 -12.95 24.69 5.35
C GLU A 407 -13.74 25.38 6.47
N PRO A 408 -13.12 26.31 7.22
CA PRO A 408 -13.86 27.20 8.10
C PRO A 408 -14.78 28.12 7.28
N GLY A 409 -16.06 28.18 7.64
CA GLY A 409 -17.07 29.07 7.04
C GLY A 409 -17.64 30.05 8.06
N SER A 410 -18.48 30.99 7.59
CA SER A 410 -19.10 32.03 8.44
C SER A 410 -20.12 31.47 9.44
N THR A 411 -20.72 30.32 9.15
CA THR A 411 -21.77 29.67 9.96
C THR A 411 -21.32 28.39 10.66
N GLY A 412 -20.06 27.99 10.47
CA GLY A 412 -19.53 26.72 10.98
C GLY A 412 -18.44 26.17 10.09
N VAL A 413 -18.10 24.90 10.26
CA VAL A 413 -17.11 24.21 9.41
C VAL A 413 -17.83 23.49 8.29
N ALA A 414 -17.44 23.78 7.05
CA ALA A 414 -17.97 23.12 5.87
C ALA A 414 -17.01 22.06 5.37
N ILE A 415 -17.52 20.84 5.19
CA ILE A 415 -16.87 19.76 4.48
C ILE A 415 -17.35 19.84 3.03
N LYS A 416 -16.47 20.23 2.11
CA LYS A 416 -16.79 20.32 0.68
C LYS A 416 -16.36 19.05 -0.02
N ILE A 417 -17.30 18.36 -0.62
CA ILE A 417 -17.08 17.08 -1.30
C ILE A 417 -17.16 17.34 -2.81
N ALA A 418 -16.04 17.14 -3.50
CA ALA A 418 -15.90 17.42 -4.91
C ALA A 418 -16.41 16.24 -5.76
N ALA A 419 -17.72 16.01 -5.72
CA ALA A 419 -18.42 15.16 -6.68
C ALA A 419 -18.65 15.97 -7.98
N PRO A 420 -18.05 15.58 -9.13
CA PRO A 420 -18.06 16.41 -10.35
C PRO A 420 -19.44 16.81 -10.84
N ASP A 421 -20.41 15.91 -10.71
CA ASP A 421 -21.75 16.10 -11.29
C ASP A 421 -22.76 16.68 -10.29
N HIS A 422 -22.47 16.60 -8.99
CA HIS A 422 -23.41 16.95 -7.92
C HIS A 422 -22.64 17.22 -6.60
N PRO A 423 -21.90 18.34 -6.50
CA PRO A 423 -21.08 18.65 -5.32
C PRO A 423 -21.94 18.74 -4.06
N LEU A 424 -21.39 18.27 -2.93
CA LEU A 424 -22.07 18.26 -1.64
C LEU A 424 -21.25 19.05 -0.62
N ALA A 425 -21.94 19.89 0.16
CA ALA A 425 -21.35 20.55 1.31
C ALA A 425 -22.06 20.07 2.58
N LEU A 426 -21.29 19.65 3.58
CA LEU A 426 -21.82 19.24 4.88
C LEU A 426 -21.32 20.19 5.95
N ILE A 427 -22.22 20.71 6.79
CA ILE A 427 -21.85 21.57 7.91
C ILE A 427 -21.70 20.73 9.18
N ILE A 428 -20.57 20.84 9.86
CA ILE A 428 -20.35 20.19 11.16
C ILE A 428 -21.14 20.98 12.22
N LYS A 429 -22.10 20.32 12.87
CA LYS A 429 -22.86 20.88 13.99
C LYS A 429 -22.08 20.74 15.31
N PRO A 430 -22.38 21.56 16.33
CA PRO A 430 -21.73 21.48 17.63
C PRO A 430 -21.87 20.13 18.35
N ASP A 431 -22.91 19.35 18.02
CA ASP A 431 -23.14 18.00 18.56
C ASP A 431 -22.35 16.90 17.80
N GLY A 432 -21.54 17.29 16.82
CA GLY A 432 -20.77 16.39 15.97
C GLY A 432 -21.57 15.79 14.81
N SER A 433 -22.86 16.10 14.66
CA SER A 433 -23.64 15.68 13.49
C SER A 433 -23.29 16.52 12.25
N LEU A 434 -23.62 16.01 11.07
CA LEU A 434 -23.37 16.68 9.79
C LEU A 434 -24.68 17.10 9.15
N ASP A 435 -24.81 18.38 8.81
CA ASP A 435 -25.97 18.93 8.12
C ASP A 435 -25.70 19.05 6.61
N PRO A 436 -26.47 18.37 5.74
CA PRO A 436 -26.41 18.61 4.30
C PRO A 436 -27.03 19.93 3.84
N GLY A 437 -27.72 20.67 4.72
CA GLY A 437 -28.35 21.96 4.41
C GLY A 437 -29.69 21.84 3.64
N ASP A 438 -29.89 20.77 2.88
CA ASP A 438 -31.14 20.43 2.20
C ASP A 438 -31.47 18.93 2.43
N SER A 439 -32.77 18.59 2.38
CA SER A 439 -33.28 17.22 2.56
C SER A 439 -33.72 16.55 1.24
N GLY A 440 -33.31 17.10 0.10
CA GLY A 440 -33.65 16.58 -1.23
C GLY A 440 -33.01 15.22 -1.57
N PRO A 441 -33.43 14.60 -2.68
CA PRO A 441 -32.82 13.37 -3.18
C PRO A 441 -31.38 13.62 -3.62
N TYR A 442 -30.48 12.72 -3.24
CA TYR A 442 -29.08 12.71 -3.67
C TYR A 442 -28.78 11.40 -4.38
N GLN A 443 -28.41 11.49 -5.65
CA GLN A 443 -28.05 10.34 -6.46
C GLN A 443 -26.58 9.97 -6.23
N VAL A 444 -26.34 8.78 -5.69
CA VAL A 444 -24.99 8.24 -5.54
C VAL A 444 -24.64 7.44 -6.79
N HIS A 445 -23.65 7.92 -7.54
CA HIS A 445 -23.07 7.23 -8.71
C HIS A 445 -22.13 6.10 -8.27
N GLY A 446 -22.67 5.05 -7.68
CA GLY A 446 -21.92 3.94 -7.13
C GLY A 446 -21.54 2.85 -8.14
N ARG A 447 -20.88 1.81 -7.63
CA ARG A 447 -20.68 0.54 -8.34
C ARG A 447 -20.77 -0.60 -7.33
N ILE A 448 -21.13 -1.78 -7.80
CA ILE A 448 -21.22 -3.00 -6.99
C ILE A 448 -20.22 -4.03 -7.49
N VAL A 449 -19.64 -4.80 -6.58
CA VAL A 449 -18.81 -5.96 -6.93
C VAL A 449 -19.72 -7.03 -7.55
N THR A 450 -19.45 -7.44 -8.78
CA THR A 450 -20.19 -8.51 -9.48
C THR A 450 -19.41 -9.82 -9.55
N GLY A 451 -18.14 -9.82 -9.18
CA GLY A 451 -17.30 -11.00 -9.11
C GLY A 451 -15.92 -10.69 -8.53
N GLN A 452 -15.20 -11.73 -8.16
CA GLN A 452 -13.81 -11.70 -7.71
C GLN A 452 -13.11 -12.90 -8.35
N ASP A 453 -11.96 -12.68 -8.99
CA ASP A 453 -11.17 -13.77 -9.56
C ASP A 453 -10.22 -14.40 -8.53
N ASN A 454 -9.48 -15.44 -8.92
CA ASN A 454 -8.54 -16.15 -8.05
C ASN A 454 -7.30 -15.33 -7.65
N ASN A 455 -7.16 -14.10 -8.17
CA ASN A 455 -6.06 -13.19 -7.88
C ASN A 455 -6.53 -11.98 -7.05
N ASP A 456 -7.70 -12.07 -6.40
CA ASP A 456 -8.34 -10.99 -5.64
C ASP A 456 -8.69 -9.74 -6.47
N ASN A 457 -8.83 -9.88 -7.80
CA ASN A 457 -9.33 -8.79 -8.62
C ASN A 457 -10.85 -8.77 -8.61
N PHE A 458 -11.41 -7.62 -8.26
CA PHE A 458 -12.85 -7.41 -8.24
C PHE A 458 -13.36 -6.90 -9.59
N THR A 459 -14.41 -7.53 -10.13
CA THR A 459 -15.20 -7.00 -11.24
C THR A 459 -16.35 -6.17 -10.69
N PHE A 460 -16.66 -5.06 -11.38
CA PHE A 460 -17.67 -4.09 -10.93
C PHE A 460 -18.72 -3.84 -12.00
N ALA A 461 -19.97 -3.63 -11.58
CA ALA A 461 -21.03 -3.05 -12.41
C ALA A 461 -21.48 -1.69 -11.83
N PRO A 462 -21.88 -0.72 -12.67
CA PRO A 462 -22.48 0.53 -12.18
C PRO A 462 -23.71 0.25 -11.30
N LEU A 463 -23.84 0.99 -10.21
CA LEU A 463 -25.00 0.92 -9.31
C LEU A 463 -25.41 2.33 -8.92
N GLU A 464 -26.46 2.81 -9.56
CA GLU A 464 -27.05 4.13 -9.35
C GLU A 464 -28.17 4.02 -8.31
N GLN A 465 -28.06 4.76 -7.21
CA GLN A 465 -29.08 4.73 -6.16
C GLN A 465 -29.28 6.12 -5.56
N SER A 466 -30.55 6.47 -5.34
CA SER A 466 -30.92 7.77 -4.76
C SER A 466 -31.39 7.59 -3.32
N CYS A 467 -30.84 8.40 -2.42
CA CYS A 467 -31.26 8.51 -1.02
C CYS A 467 -31.58 9.96 -0.71
N ASN A 468 -32.59 10.23 0.11
CA ASN A 468 -32.83 11.58 0.59
C ASN A 468 -31.72 11.98 1.56
N LEU A 469 -31.26 13.22 1.45
CA LEU A 469 -30.36 13.82 2.41
C LEU A 469 -31.11 14.06 3.73
N ALA A 470 -30.42 13.88 4.84
CA ALA A 470 -30.88 14.24 6.17
C ALA A 470 -29.66 14.44 7.06
N THR A 471 -29.85 14.99 8.27
CA THR A 471 -28.78 15.13 9.24
C THR A 471 -28.11 13.78 9.51
N LEU A 472 -26.80 13.72 9.33
CA LEU A 472 -26.02 12.51 9.56
C LEU A 472 -25.44 12.52 10.97
N THR A 473 -25.61 11.42 11.70
CA THR A 473 -25.05 11.26 13.05
C THR A 473 -23.87 10.29 13.02
N PRO A 474 -22.89 10.44 13.94
CA PRO A 474 -21.82 9.45 14.11
C PRO A 474 -22.40 8.04 14.21
N SER A 475 -21.90 7.13 13.39
CA SER A 475 -22.33 5.74 13.33
C SER A 475 -21.14 4.82 13.41
N LYS A 476 -21.35 3.63 13.99
CA LYS A 476 -20.36 2.55 13.98
C LYS A 476 -20.45 1.69 12.73
N THR A 477 -21.56 1.75 12.01
CA THR A 477 -21.86 0.83 10.91
C THR A 477 -22.48 1.54 9.72
N ILE A 478 -22.23 0.98 8.53
CA ILE A 478 -22.89 1.39 7.29
C ILE A 478 -24.37 0.95 7.32
N PRO A 479 -25.33 1.80 6.91
CA PRO A 479 -26.75 1.45 6.87
C PRO A 479 -27.03 0.17 6.08
N SER A 480 -27.96 -0.65 6.61
CA SER A 480 -28.28 -1.94 6.02
C SER A 480 -29.24 -1.89 4.84
N SER A 481 -29.92 -0.77 4.65
CA SER A 481 -30.86 -0.49 3.57
C SER A 481 -30.56 0.87 2.95
N GLY A 482 -30.72 0.99 1.63
CA GLY A 482 -30.70 2.27 0.92
C GLY A 482 -32.08 2.64 0.38
N GLY A 483 -32.27 3.90 0.01
CA GLY A 483 -33.47 4.39 -0.67
C GLY A 483 -33.78 3.60 -1.94
N GLY A 484 -35.04 3.62 -2.39
CA GLY A 484 -35.53 2.78 -3.48
C GLY A 484 -34.65 2.84 -4.72
N ALA A 485 -34.23 1.67 -5.22
CA ALA A 485 -33.42 1.55 -6.43
C ALA A 485 -34.26 1.92 -7.66
N SER A 486 -33.86 2.96 -8.38
CA SER A 486 -34.38 3.25 -9.73
C SER A 486 -33.61 2.42 -10.75
N THR A 487 -34.07 1.19 -11.01
CA THR A 487 -33.56 0.35 -12.09
C THR A 487 -33.99 0.92 -13.45
N MET A 488 -33.06 1.55 -14.17
CA MET A 488 -33.25 1.90 -15.57
C MET A 488 -33.08 0.65 -16.44
N LEU A 489 -34.19 -0.02 -16.75
CA LEU A 489 -34.29 -0.95 -17.88
C LEU A 489 -34.26 -0.14 -19.17
N ALA A 490 -33.15 -0.21 -19.91
CA ALA A 490 -33.06 0.37 -21.24
C ALA A 490 -33.91 -0.45 -22.23
N SER A 491 -35.14 -0.01 -22.49
CA SER A 491 -35.92 -0.42 -23.67
C SER A 491 -35.70 0.59 -24.80
N ALA A 492 -35.26 0.09 -25.95
CA ALA A 492 -34.97 0.85 -27.16
C ALA A 492 -36.23 1.52 -27.74
N ALA A 493 -36.13 2.82 -28.05
CA ALA A 493 -36.88 3.47 -29.11
C ALA A 493 -36.09 4.67 -29.66
N SER A 494 -35.91 4.70 -30.98
CA SER A 494 -35.19 5.73 -31.76
C SER A 494 -36.12 6.92 -32.12
N PRO A 495 -35.74 7.88 -33.01
CA PRO A 495 -35.15 9.17 -32.63
C PRO A 495 -35.95 10.39 -33.14
N ALA A 496 -35.67 11.58 -32.62
CA ALA A 496 -36.04 12.83 -33.29
C ALA A 496 -34.91 13.86 -33.18
N ALA A 497 -34.57 14.43 -34.34
CA ALA A 497 -33.49 15.37 -34.58
C ALA A 497 -33.91 16.83 -34.36
N SER A 498 -32.95 17.70 -34.01
CA SER A 498 -32.80 19.02 -34.66
C SER A 498 -31.46 19.67 -34.31
N ALA A 499 -30.83 20.23 -35.36
CA ALA A 499 -29.49 20.80 -35.48
C ALA A 499 -29.27 22.17 -34.82
N GLY A 500 -27.99 22.58 -34.70
CA GLY A 500 -27.60 23.99 -34.57
C GLY A 500 -26.21 24.29 -33.97
N ASN A 501 -25.15 24.17 -34.76
CA ASN A 501 -23.72 24.51 -34.52
C ASN A 501 -23.47 26.06 -34.54
N PRO A 502 -22.24 26.66 -34.42
CA PRO A 502 -20.88 26.09 -34.29
C PRO A 502 -19.84 26.82 -33.36
N ALA A 503 -18.76 26.07 -33.08
CA ALA A 503 -17.32 26.43 -33.03
C ALA A 503 -16.76 27.59 -32.17
N ALA A 504 -15.88 27.20 -31.22
CA ALA A 504 -14.62 27.88 -30.95
C ALA A 504 -13.52 26.86 -30.57
N THR A 505 -12.35 26.98 -31.17
CA THR A 505 -11.08 26.26 -30.86
C THR A 505 -9.92 27.27 -30.92
N PRO A 506 -8.70 26.96 -30.44
CA PRO A 506 -8.31 26.11 -29.31
C PRO A 506 -7.24 26.80 -28.41
N ALA A 507 -7.09 26.35 -27.15
CA ALA A 507 -5.85 26.55 -26.39
C ALA A 507 -5.58 25.36 -25.45
N ASN A 508 -4.31 24.94 -25.42
CA ASN A 508 -3.73 23.71 -24.90
C ASN A 508 -3.99 23.38 -23.41
N GLY A 509 -3.97 22.08 -23.06
CA GLY A 509 -3.34 21.67 -21.79
C GLY A 509 -3.78 20.39 -21.10
N GLY A 510 -4.98 19.85 -21.35
CA GLY A 510 -5.44 18.63 -20.67
C GLY A 510 -6.78 18.19 -21.22
N GLY A 511 -6.75 17.35 -22.27
CA GLY A 511 -7.99 16.82 -22.83
C GLY A 511 -8.62 15.86 -21.84
N ASN A 512 -9.93 16.02 -21.57
CA ASN A 512 -10.72 15.08 -20.78
C ASN A 512 -10.46 13.62 -21.25
N LEU A 513 -10.46 12.67 -20.31
CA LEU A 513 -10.32 11.24 -20.60
C LEU A 513 -11.68 10.69 -21.04
N SER A 514 -11.74 10.00 -22.18
CA SER A 514 -12.96 9.31 -22.61
C SER A 514 -13.22 8.09 -21.74
N THR A 515 -14.42 8.01 -21.17
CA THR A 515 -14.89 6.90 -20.33
C THR A 515 -16.18 6.34 -20.90
N SER A 516 -16.57 5.11 -20.54
CA SER A 516 -17.82 4.51 -21.03
C SER A 516 -19.06 5.33 -20.65
N ALA A 517 -18.99 6.09 -19.54
CA ALA A 517 -20.06 6.97 -19.06
C ALA A 517 -20.07 8.35 -19.76
N ALA A 518 -18.94 8.78 -20.31
CA ALA A 518 -18.80 10.04 -21.05
C ALA A 518 -17.89 9.85 -22.27
N PRO A 519 -18.38 9.21 -23.34
CA PRO A 519 -17.62 9.08 -24.59
C PRO A 519 -17.37 10.46 -25.19
N LEU A 520 -16.12 10.74 -25.55
CA LEU A 520 -15.72 12.02 -26.16
C LEU A 520 -15.80 11.99 -27.69
N GLY A 521 -16.25 10.88 -28.28
CA GLY A 521 -16.55 10.75 -29.69
C GLY A 521 -17.15 9.40 -30.04
N ASN A 522 -17.32 9.14 -31.33
CA ASN A 522 -18.00 7.94 -31.85
C ASN A 522 -17.05 6.89 -32.43
N ALA A 523 -15.73 7.06 -32.32
CA ALA A 523 -14.76 6.05 -32.73
C ALA A 523 -14.44 5.13 -31.55
N THR A 524 -14.75 3.84 -31.65
CA THR A 524 -14.39 2.83 -30.63
C THR A 524 -13.28 1.95 -31.16
N LEU A 525 -12.41 1.47 -30.27
CA LEU A 525 -11.31 0.56 -30.62
C LEU A 525 -11.45 -0.71 -29.79
N SER A 526 -11.62 -1.85 -30.46
CA SER A 526 -11.56 -3.17 -29.85
C SER A 526 -10.16 -3.77 -30.05
N ILE A 527 -9.54 -4.16 -28.95
CA ILE A 527 -8.27 -4.87 -28.93
C ILE A 527 -8.57 -6.35 -28.71
N VAL A 528 -7.93 -7.20 -29.51
CA VAL A 528 -7.94 -8.66 -29.32
C VAL A 528 -6.51 -9.18 -29.20
N SER A 529 -6.29 -10.15 -28.33
CA SER A 529 -4.98 -10.81 -28.24
C SER A 529 -4.79 -11.75 -29.43
N GLY A 530 -3.78 -11.47 -30.26
CA GLY A 530 -3.27 -12.39 -31.29
C GLY A 530 -2.05 -13.20 -30.83
N LEU A 531 -1.65 -13.11 -29.56
CA LEU A 531 -0.56 -13.93 -29.01
C LEU A 531 -0.99 -15.40 -28.89
N PRO A 532 -0.14 -16.36 -29.30
CA PRO A 532 -0.43 -17.78 -29.12
C PRO A 532 -0.62 -18.15 -27.63
N PRO A 533 -1.60 -19.01 -27.30
CA PRO A 533 -1.80 -19.47 -25.93
C PRO A 533 -0.59 -20.27 -25.45
N GLN A 534 -0.14 -20.00 -24.22
CA GLN A 534 0.95 -20.73 -23.58
C GLN A 534 0.36 -21.81 -22.66
N PRO A 535 0.73 -23.10 -22.80
CA PRO A 535 0.18 -24.17 -21.97
C PRO A 535 0.38 -23.89 -20.47
N GLY A 536 -0.71 -23.88 -19.71
CA GLY A 536 -0.67 -23.68 -18.26
C GLY A 536 -0.39 -22.24 -17.80
N ALA A 537 -0.33 -21.26 -18.71
CA ALA A 537 -0.15 -19.85 -18.37
C ALA A 537 -1.34 -19.01 -18.88
N PRO A 538 -1.77 -17.97 -18.13
CA PRO A 538 -2.82 -17.07 -18.56
C PRO A 538 -2.41 -16.29 -19.82
N ASN A 539 -3.37 -15.65 -20.48
CA ASN A 539 -3.06 -14.80 -21.62
C ASN A 539 -2.02 -13.73 -21.19
N PRO A 540 -0.91 -13.55 -21.93
CA PRO A 540 0.15 -12.61 -21.58
C PRO A 540 -0.28 -11.15 -21.48
N LEU A 541 -1.42 -10.81 -22.08
CA LEU A 541 -2.03 -9.49 -22.04
C LEU A 541 -3.15 -9.39 -20.99
N ALA A 542 -3.55 -10.48 -20.33
CA ALA A 542 -4.65 -10.47 -19.38
C ALA A 542 -4.40 -9.48 -18.22
N GLY A 543 -5.40 -8.62 -17.94
CA GLY A 543 -5.33 -7.63 -16.87
C GLY A 543 -4.37 -6.46 -17.11
N HIS A 544 -3.63 -6.45 -18.22
CA HIS A 544 -2.71 -5.36 -18.56
C HIS A 544 -3.48 -4.07 -18.87
N PRO A 545 -2.97 -2.90 -18.43
CA PRO A 545 -3.56 -1.61 -18.78
C PRO A 545 -3.27 -1.28 -20.25
N TYR A 546 -4.30 -0.91 -20.98
CA TYR A 546 -4.20 -0.38 -22.34
C TYR A 546 -4.52 1.10 -22.31
N THR A 547 -3.59 1.92 -22.77
CA THR A 547 -3.77 3.37 -22.80
C THR A 547 -3.68 3.87 -24.22
N LEU A 548 -4.69 4.64 -24.64
CA LEU A 548 -4.69 5.33 -25.92
C LEU A 548 -4.16 6.75 -25.69
N LEU A 549 -3.01 7.07 -26.27
CA LEU A 549 -2.31 8.35 -26.13
C LEU A 549 -2.51 9.23 -27.35
N ARG A 550 -2.56 10.54 -27.13
CA ARG A 550 -2.63 11.54 -28.21
C ARG A 550 -1.29 11.73 -28.94
N ASN A 551 -0.18 11.40 -28.29
CA ASN A 551 1.17 11.49 -28.83
C ASN A 551 1.93 10.20 -28.52
N SER A 552 2.99 9.89 -29.27
CA SER A 552 3.86 8.74 -28.99
C SER A 552 4.57 8.88 -27.64
N VAL A 553 5.01 7.78 -27.04
CA VAL A 553 5.79 7.87 -25.78
C VAL A 553 7.09 8.64 -26.01
N ALA A 554 7.74 8.48 -27.17
CA ALA A 554 8.92 9.25 -27.52
C ALA A 554 8.67 10.78 -27.51
N ASP A 555 7.57 11.23 -28.12
CA ASP A 555 7.21 12.65 -28.15
C ASP A 555 6.84 13.19 -26.77
N ILE A 556 6.19 12.35 -25.95
CA ILE A 556 5.84 12.69 -24.57
C ILE A 556 7.12 12.92 -23.76
N LEU A 557 8.11 12.01 -23.86
CA LEU A 557 9.41 12.15 -23.19
C LEU A 557 10.16 13.39 -23.67
N ALA A 558 10.22 13.62 -24.99
CA ALA A 558 10.87 14.77 -25.57
C ALA A 558 10.27 16.10 -25.08
N LYS A 559 8.94 16.20 -24.98
CA LYS A 559 8.23 17.38 -24.45
C LYS A 559 8.53 17.65 -22.97
N GLN A 560 8.90 16.63 -22.21
CA GLN A 560 9.32 16.76 -20.81
C GLN A 560 10.83 17.04 -20.65
N GLY A 561 11.57 17.22 -21.76
CA GLY A 561 13.02 17.40 -21.74
C GLY A 561 13.79 16.14 -21.40
N ILE A 562 13.17 14.96 -21.51
CA ILE A 562 13.79 13.67 -21.20
C ILE A 562 14.33 13.09 -22.52
N ALA A 563 15.65 13.06 -22.64
CA ALA A 563 16.31 12.51 -23.82
C ALA A 563 16.19 10.99 -23.85
N VAL A 564 15.76 10.44 -24.99
CA VAL A 564 15.85 9.00 -25.27
C VAL A 564 17.17 8.75 -25.99
N PRO A 565 18.14 8.03 -25.37
CA PRO A 565 19.41 7.71 -26.02
C PRO A 565 19.21 7.09 -27.41
N GLN A 566 20.08 7.44 -28.36
CA GLN A 566 20.02 6.89 -29.72
C GLN A 566 20.10 5.35 -29.68
N GLY A 567 19.17 4.68 -30.38
CA GLY A 567 19.06 3.22 -30.37
C GLY A 567 18.40 2.62 -29.12
N SER A 568 17.97 3.44 -28.15
CA SER A 568 17.19 2.98 -27.00
C SER A 568 15.69 3.11 -27.23
N ASN A 569 14.93 2.18 -26.66
CA ASN A 569 13.47 2.22 -26.69
C ASN A 569 12.95 3.22 -25.60
N PRO A 570 12.03 4.15 -25.93
CA PRO A 570 11.41 5.06 -24.95
C PRO A 570 10.84 4.35 -23.70
N TYR A 571 10.33 3.14 -23.86
CA TYR A 571 9.79 2.32 -22.77
C TYR A 571 10.88 1.78 -21.84
N LYS A 572 12.11 1.60 -22.36
CA LYS A 572 13.28 1.24 -21.55
C LYS A 572 13.68 2.41 -20.66
N VAL A 573 13.64 3.63 -21.18
CA VAL A 573 13.91 4.86 -20.40
C VAL A 573 12.86 5.03 -19.30
N LEU A 574 11.57 4.88 -19.64
CA LEU A 574 10.47 4.87 -18.66
C LEU A 574 10.68 3.78 -17.60
N GLY A 575 10.99 2.54 -18.03
CA GLY A 575 11.20 1.41 -17.13
C GLY A 575 12.38 1.62 -16.17
N ILE A 576 13.50 2.18 -16.64
CA ILE A 576 14.67 2.49 -15.82
C ILE A 576 14.38 3.64 -14.85
N ALA A 577 13.76 4.73 -15.33
CA ALA A 577 13.42 5.88 -14.50
C ALA A 577 12.50 5.47 -13.34
N CYS A 578 11.46 4.67 -13.64
CA CYS A 578 10.53 4.20 -12.63
C CYS A 578 11.08 3.06 -11.77
N GLY A 579 11.90 2.17 -12.33
CA GLY A 579 12.56 1.11 -11.56
C GLY A 579 13.60 1.64 -10.56
N ASN A 580 14.26 2.76 -10.89
CA ASN A 580 15.26 3.41 -10.04
C ASN A 580 14.71 4.58 -9.22
N HIS A 581 13.39 4.81 -9.24
CA HIS A 581 12.72 5.88 -8.50
C HIS A 581 13.30 7.28 -8.77
N THR A 582 13.70 7.58 -10.01
CA THR A 582 14.20 8.91 -10.34
C THR A 582 13.05 9.93 -10.37
N PRO A 583 13.31 11.23 -10.13
CA PRO A 583 12.28 12.28 -10.27
C PRO A 583 11.63 12.30 -11.66
N ASP A 584 12.32 11.80 -12.67
CA ASP A 584 11.80 11.70 -14.03
C ASP A 584 10.67 10.68 -14.14
N CYS A 585 10.61 9.64 -13.31
CA CYS A 585 9.47 8.71 -13.32
C CYS A 585 8.14 9.43 -13.13
N GLN A 586 8.05 10.31 -12.12
CA GLN A 586 6.81 11.04 -11.83
C GLN A 586 6.46 11.99 -12.98
N LYS A 587 7.44 12.71 -13.52
CA LYS A 587 7.24 13.59 -14.69
C LYS A 587 6.72 12.82 -15.90
N ILE A 588 7.26 11.63 -16.17
CA ILE A 588 6.83 10.80 -17.29
C ILE A 588 5.39 10.31 -17.06
N LEU A 589 5.07 9.83 -15.86
CA LEU A 589 3.72 9.34 -15.54
C LEU A 589 2.67 10.46 -15.64
N ASP A 590 2.98 11.65 -15.14
CA ASP A 590 2.09 12.81 -15.24
C ASP A 590 1.90 13.23 -16.69
N ALA A 591 2.96 13.20 -17.51
CA ALA A 591 2.89 13.52 -18.92
C ALA A 591 2.10 12.46 -19.72
N VAL A 592 2.26 11.18 -19.43
CA VAL A 592 1.46 10.09 -20.00
C VAL A 592 -0.01 10.26 -19.63
N LYS A 593 -0.31 10.54 -18.37
CA LYS A 593 -1.68 10.80 -17.89
C LYS A 593 -2.31 12.00 -18.59
N ALA A 594 -1.58 13.09 -18.76
CA ALA A 594 -2.04 14.28 -19.49
C ALA A 594 -2.28 14.00 -20.99
N ASN A 595 -1.56 13.04 -21.56
CA ASN A 595 -1.70 12.64 -22.97
C ASN A 595 -2.74 11.54 -23.21
N ALA A 596 -3.22 10.86 -22.17
CA ALA A 596 -4.20 9.78 -22.29
C ALA A 596 -5.55 10.29 -22.81
N ALA A 597 -5.97 9.78 -23.96
CA ALA A 597 -7.28 10.02 -24.56
C ALA A 597 -8.33 9.04 -24.03
N SER A 598 -7.93 7.80 -23.76
CA SER A 598 -8.76 6.79 -23.10
C SER A 598 -7.86 5.70 -22.50
N ALA A 599 -8.37 4.95 -21.52
CA ALA A 599 -7.67 3.84 -20.93
C ALA A 599 -8.65 2.75 -20.51
N ILE A 600 -8.25 1.48 -20.67
CA ILE A 600 -8.99 0.30 -20.25
C ILE A 600 -8.02 -0.73 -19.66
N ARG A 601 -8.54 -1.79 -19.03
CA ARG A 601 -7.77 -3.00 -18.72
C ARG A 601 -8.27 -4.14 -19.61
N ALA A 602 -7.33 -4.97 -20.05
CA ALA A 602 -7.66 -6.16 -20.80
C ALA A 602 -8.40 -7.19 -19.92
N ASP A 603 -9.35 -7.92 -20.51
CA ASP A 603 -10.01 -9.06 -19.89
C ASP A 603 -9.08 -10.28 -19.79
N ALA A 604 -9.60 -11.41 -19.29
CA ALA A 604 -8.83 -12.66 -19.16
C ALA A 604 -8.30 -13.21 -20.49
N ASN A 605 -8.89 -12.81 -21.61
CA ASN A 605 -8.47 -13.18 -22.97
C ASN A 605 -7.50 -12.17 -23.58
N GLY A 606 -7.04 -11.18 -22.81
CA GLY A 606 -6.19 -10.10 -23.33
C GLY A 606 -6.94 -9.15 -24.28
N SER A 607 -8.27 -9.13 -24.23
CA SER A 607 -9.12 -8.32 -25.11
C SER A 607 -9.73 -7.14 -24.35
N GLY A 608 -10.15 -6.10 -25.07
CA GLY A 608 -10.80 -4.96 -24.43
C GLY A 608 -11.28 -3.93 -25.43
N THR A 609 -12.38 -3.25 -25.13
CA THR A 609 -12.94 -2.20 -26.00
C THR A 609 -12.84 -0.84 -25.33
N PHE A 610 -12.15 0.09 -25.98
CA PHE A 610 -12.06 1.46 -25.52
C PHE A 610 -13.41 2.18 -25.67
N PRO A 611 -13.79 3.01 -24.68
CA PRO A 611 -14.85 4.00 -24.83
C PRO A 611 -14.66 4.88 -26.07
N GLY A 612 -15.77 5.41 -26.59
CA GLY A 612 -15.75 6.21 -27.82
C GLY A 612 -14.88 7.46 -27.69
N VAL A 613 -13.88 7.62 -28.56
CA VAL A 613 -13.02 8.81 -28.66
C VAL A 613 -13.31 9.57 -29.96
N SER A 614 -12.81 10.80 -30.07
CA SER A 614 -12.89 11.53 -31.34
C SER A 614 -12.08 10.80 -32.42
N PRO A 615 -12.59 10.65 -33.65
CA PRO A 615 -11.81 10.10 -34.76
C PRO A 615 -10.49 10.86 -34.95
N GLY A 616 -9.41 10.14 -35.22
CA GLY A 616 -8.07 10.73 -35.29
C GLY A 616 -6.95 9.70 -35.18
N THR A 617 -5.71 10.18 -35.22
CA THR A 617 -4.52 9.36 -35.01
C THR A 617 -4.17 9.35 -33.52
N TYR A 618 -3.96 8.15 -32.98
CA TYR A 618 -3.57 7.94 -31.59
C TYR A 618 -2.42 6.94 -31.51
N TYR A 619 -1.77 6.84 -30.37
CA TYR A 619 -0.72 5.86 -30.09
C TYR A 619 -1.21 4.93 -28.99
N LEU A 620 -1.15 3.62 -29.24
CA LEU A 620 -1.51 2.64 -28.22
C LEU A 620 -0.30 2.32 -27.38
N MET A 621 -0.39 2.53 -26.07
CA MET A 621 0.65 2.21 -25.09
C MET A 621 0.25 0.96 -24.33
N ILE A 622 0.97 -0.14 -24.60
CA ILE A 622 0.81 -1.44 -23.94
C ILE A 622 2.19 -2.06 -23.71
N SER A 623 2.37 -2.74 -22.58
CA SER A 623 3.53 -3.59 -22.34
C SER A 623 3.10 -4.94 -21.78
N ALA A 624 3.75 -6.01 -22.23
CA ALA A 624 3.54 -7.37 -21.73
C ALA A 624 4.82 -8.18 -21.78
N ARG A 625 4.88 -9.28 -21.02
CA ARG A 625 5.96 -10.27 -21.14
C ARG A 625 5.43 -11.50 -21.87
N TYR A 626 6.04 -11.82 -23.00
CA TYR A 626 5.73 -13.01 -23.78
C TYR A 626 7.01 -13.79 -24.05
N ASN A 627 7.02 -15.09 -23.74
CA ASN A 627 8.20 -15.95 -23.93
C ASN A 627 9.51 -15.36 -23.34
N ASN A 628 9.43 -14.83 -22.12
CA ASN A 628 10.51 -14.14 -21.41
C ASN A 628 11.07 -12.88 -22.10
N GLN A 629 10.37 -12.35 -23.10
CA GLN A 629 10.70 -11.10 -23.79
C GLN A 629 9.68 -10.02 -23.42
N ALA A 630 10.17 -8.83 -23.06
CA ALA A 630 9.34 -7.67 -22.86
C ALA A 630 8.96 -7.07 -24.23
N LEU A 631 7.66 -7.08 -24.50
CA LEU A 631 7.06 -6.56 -25.72
C LEU A 631 6.28 -5.28 -25.41
N VAL A 632 6.41 -4.29 -26.28
CA VAL A 632 5.62 -3.06 -26.22
C VAL A 632 4.93 -2.82 -27.55
N TRP A 633 3.76 -2.20 -27.47
CA TRP A 633 3.08 -1.63 -28.63
C TRP A 633 3.08 -0.12 -28.42
N ASP A 634 3.55 0.61 -29.44
CA ASP A 634 3.62 2.08 -29.49
C ASP A 634 3.52 2.57 -30.94
N HIS A 635 2.52 2.06 -31.65
CA HIS A 635 2.35 2.35 -33.07
C HIS A 635 1.13 3.25 -33.29
N PRO A 636 1.17 4.12 -34.30
CA PRO A 636 0.05 4.98 -34.61
C PRO A 636 -1.14 4.14 -35.10
N ILE A 637 -2.30 4.40 -34.51
CA ILE A 637 -3.59 3.82 -34.89
C ILE A 637 -4.46 4.95 -35.42
N GLN A 638 -4.94 4.77 -36.65
CA GLN A 638 -5.94 5.66 -37.22
C GLN A 638 -7.33 5.17 -36.82
N LEU A 639 -8.01 5.90 -35.95
CA LEU A 639 -9.39 5.62 -35.56
C LEU A 639 -10.36 6.34 -36.49
N LYS A 640 -11.22 5.57 -37.16
CA LYS A 640 -12.33 6.07 -37.97
C LYS A 640 -13.60 6.15 -37.12
N PRO A 641 -14.59 6.99 -37.47
CA PRO A 641 -15.91 6.94 -36.84
C PRO A 641 -16.48 5.51 -36.84
N GLY A 642 -17.07 5.09 -35.74
CA GLY A 642 -17.61 3.73 -35.57
C GLY A 642 -16.60 2.73 -34.99
N PRO A 643 -16.84 1.42 -35.16
CA PRO A 643 -15.99 0.37 -34.60
C PRO A 643 -14.69 0.19 -35.38
N ASN A 644 -13.57 0.13 -34.65
CA ASN A 644 -12.25 -0.22 -35.15
C ASN A 644 -11.74 -1.44 -34.37
N THR A 645 -10.92 -2.28 -34.99
CA THR A 645 -10.36 -3.47 -34.34
C THR A 645 -8.86 -3.55 -34.59
N LEU A 646 -8.09 -3.92 -33.57
CA LEU A 646 -6.66 -4.21 -33.67
C LEU A 646 -6.33 -5.53 -32.94
N SER A 647 -5.61 -6.41 -33.62
CA SER A 647 -5.05 -7.62 -33.02
C SER A 647 -3.62 -7.36 -32.55
N LEU A 648 -3.30 -7.67 -31.30
CA LEU A 648 -1.95 -7.53 -30.75
C LEU A 648 -1.21 -8.86 -30.82
N ASP A 649 -0.16 -8.93 -31.62
CA ASP A 649 0.67 -10.12 -31.74
C ASP A 649 2.16 -9.73 -31.85
N GLN A 650 3.04 -10.72 -31.98
CA GLN A 650 4.48 -10.45 -32.06
C GLN A 650 4.89 -9.66 -33.31
N ARG A 651 4.09 -9.67 -34.38
CA ARG A 651 4.44 -9.01 -35.66
C ARG A 651 4.28 -7.50 -35.58
N ASN A 652 3.44 -7.01 -34.68
CA ASN A 652 3.23 -5.59 -34.44
C ASN A 652 3.69 -5.14 -33.04
N ALA A 653 4.47 -5.98 -32.35
CA ALA A 653 5.13 -5.65 -31.12
C ALA A 653 6.58 -5.22 -31.37
N THR A 654 7.09 -4.30 -30.56
CA THR A 654 8.50 -3.92 -30.52
C THR A 654 9.15 -4.48 -29.24
N PRO A 655 10.29 -5.18 -29.32
CA PRO A 655 11.06 -5.56 -28.14
C PRO A 655 11.54 -4.33 -27.36
N VAL A 656 11.58 -4.43 -26.02
CA VAL A 656 12.10 -3.34 -25.16
C VAL A 656 13.64 -3.33 -25.12
N ASN A 657 14.29 -4.46 -25.39
CA ASN A 657 15.72 -4.67 -25.12
C ASN A 657 16.66 -4.12 -26.18
#